data_AF-A0A1F6FI11-F1
#
_entry.id   AF-A0A1F6FI11-F1
#
_cell.length_a   1.000
_cell.length_b   1.000
_cell.length_c   1.000
_cell.angle_alpha   90.00
_cell.angle_beta   90.00
_cell.angle_gamma   90.00
#
_symmetry.space_group_name_H-M   'P 1'
#
loop_
_entity.id
_entity.type
_entity.pdbx_description
1 polymer ?
#
loop_
_entity_poly.entity_id
_entity_poly.type
_entity_poly.pdbx_seq_one_letter_code
_entity_poly.pdbx_strand_id
1 'polypeptide(L)'
;MRYPLKNSFNKRDIVSLTCISIIGAIAIVTGSMFETIGSREIAEPIIIEASTIDGQTLNSAHVFFRLARAGTLGELTRTKTEDHRWHYENVFVENLFISASAEDLSNIKEIGISIGDKHLSFSGSDIMSGWTENDKSLVSHFLSANELETTRLLEAPAHVKRPTSHLPLPIFKRIINWGGDIEFFASPAKKSLIPTATFLIVLLTIAAIIKRDGTANFTPIEDIRGYLQMVYTVVSAIVMAIIGAILISLVHEPHTTALYQTINETFIKSAIGSFAPESLEQLLVVILIPLSAPIILLLYLFWRNTLQRLHPGALEWLYSATTTLVPAVLFALVYVGLALANFIYLSGNILNDSIGKYAFIIVLFPILFYLFYIRPEILKAWDYHIRFAGNTLLAIIFIVIFTTALQSIHAPIDAFHLNPILYPLSQLMAGKFLLVDVPSIYGLYPIFIVPIIKLFGFSLLTISAIFATLIGISYISLFLFMRRAIANTLLLYSGFLAVLLYSYFAITVHLGDFPYYQYWPIRLLFPALFLALIAKFLDDEKLSSYIALLATVSIGLLWNLDSGVIVLISLIAILTYHEFTKATSLGERARKIGTNILIIAGTTALSLVFFSIYTYIQSGVMPALSVLAQYQVMFASGYFMIPMPPPLHIWASIILVYIIGLTFSIRALVLKNVTYQDKLITAISILGLGLFTYYTGRSHDYSLFGPSFPALVLLAIFGDMLFSRIKKSSLPTLGDGLLFAFVFFIPIAALVSILLNVPMYAEEARSGASRMFSTVTTDHSQNVEFIRDNTTPGESVFILAQNADGLYYGESRVRAAIDLPSTTDLFLLSEVEVIVDFLRDNTIVPVFMSGSRSWLDNLDPRINSLIDNNYSAVTSSENGFTMFIPKDVANQ
;
A
#
# COMPACT_ATOMS: atom_id res chain seq x y z
N MET A 1 -22.61 46.68 33.94
CA MET A 1 -23.25 45.52 34.59
C MET A 1 -22.37 44.30 34.38
N ARG A 2 -21.67 43.82 35.42
CA ARG A 2 -20.91 42.56 35.39
C ARG A 2 -21.86 41.43 35.75
N TYR A 3 -22.18 40.55 34.80
CA TYR A 3 -22.87 39.30 35.11
C TYR A 3 -21.95 38.44 35.99
N PRO A 4 -22.48 37.79 37.03
CA PRO A 4 -21.68 36.90 37.87
C PRO A 4 -21.30 35.66 37.04
N LEU A 5 -19.99 35.43 36.90
CA LEU A 5 -19.39 34.18 36.41
C LEU A 5 -19.74 33.03 37.37
N LYS A 6 -20.94 32.45 37.24
CA LYS A 6 -21.25 31.15 37.85
C LYS A 6 -20.69 30.03 36.94
N ASN A 7 -19.36 29.91 36.93
CA ASN A 7 -18.61 28.83 36.27
C ASN A 7 -18.48 27.62 37.21
N SER A 8 -19.58 26.95 37.52
CA SER A 8 -19.49 25.57 38.03
C SER A 8 -19.33 24.63 36.84
N PHE A 9 -18.37 23.70 36.90
CA PHE A 9 -18.27 22.57 35.98
C PHE A 9 -19.68 21.99 35.82
N ASN A 10 -20.28 22.07 34.63
CA ASN A 10 -21.62 21.52 34.49
C ASN A 10 -21.47 20.01 34.63
N LYS A 11 -22.43 19.35 35.29
CA LYS A 11 -22.47 17.89 35.43
C LYS A 11 -22.26 17.19 34.07
N ARG A 12 -22.70 17.84 32.97
CA ARG A 12 -22.49 17.40 31.59
C ARG A 12 -21.02 17.32 31.17
N ASP A 13 -20.20 18.33 31.48
CA ASP A 13 -18.78 18.35 31.10
C ASP A 13 -17.97 17.28 31.84
N ILE A 14 -18.31 17.02 33.11
CA ILE A 14 -17.70 15.94 33.89
C ILE A 14 -18.03 14.59 33.25
N VAL A 15 -19.31 14.36 32.96
CA VAL A 15 -19.76 13.11 32.31
C VAL A 15 -19.07 12.93 30.95
N SER A 16 -19.00 13.98 30.14
CA SER A 16 -18.30 13.96 28.85
C SER A 16 -16.83 13.59 28.98
N LEU A 17 -16.09 14.24 29.89
CA LEU A 17 -14.68 13.93 30.14
C LEU A 17 -14.48 12.52 30.66
N THR A 18 -15.34 12.04 31.56
CA THR A 18 -15.32 10.67 32.06
C THR A 18 -15.56 9.67 30.93
N CYS A 19 -16.54 9.91 30.05
CA CYS A 19 -16.80 9.04 28.90
C CYS A 19 -15.61 8.98 27.94
N ILE A 20 -15.01 10.12 27.56
CA ILE A 20 -13.83 10.15 26.68
C ILE A 20 -12.66 9.41 27.34
N SER A 21 -12.45 9.64 28.64
CA SER A 21 -11.41 9.00 29.43
C SER A 21 -11.53 7.47 29.43
N ILE A 22 -12.75 6.96 29.64
CA ILE A 22 -13.04 5.52 29.63
C ILE A 22 -12.83 4.95 28.23
N ILE A 23 -13.38 5.58 27.18
CA ILE A 23 -13.25 5.10 25.80
C ILE A 23 -11.79 5.08 25.37
N GLY A 24 -11.02 6.14 25.64
CA GLY A 24 -9.61 6.19 25.29
C GLY A 24 -8.76 5.19 26.07
N ALA A 25 -9.03 4.97 27.36
CA ALA A 25 -8.36 3.94 28.15
C ALA A 25 -8.63 2.53 27.57
N ILE A 26 -9.89 2.22 27.24
CA ILE A 26 -10.27 0.95 26.61
C ILE A 26 -9.55 0.79 25.26
N ALA A 27 -9.54 1.84 24.43
CA ALA A 27 -8.87 1.81 23.14
C ALA A 27 -7.36 1.60 23.26
N ILE A 28 -6.73 2.23 24.24
CA ILE A 28 -5.29 2.11 24.50
C ILE A 28 -4.95 0.69 24.94
N VAL A 29 -5.69 0.12 25.88
CA VAL A 29 -5.54 -1.29 26.29
C VAL A 29 -5.73 -2.21 25.09
N THR A 30 -6.82 -2.02 24.34
CA THR A 30 -7.17 -2.86 23.18
C THR A 30 -6.12 -2.77 22.09
N GLY A 31 -5.63 -1.57 21.78
CA GLY A 31 -4.57 -1.36 20.80
C GLY A 31 -3.26 -2.01 21.24
N SER A 32 -2.82 -1.83 22.50
CA SER A 32 -1.62 -2.52 23.01
C SER A 32 -1.75 -4.05 22.93
N MET A 33 -2.95 -4.60 23.12
CA MET A 33 -3.20 -6.02 22.92
C MET A 33 -3.02 -6.40 21.45
N PHE A 34 -3.62 -5.66 20.53
CA PHE A 34 -3.48 -5.92 19.10
C PHE A 34 -2.05 -5.75 18.59
N GLU A 35 -1.30 -4.76 19.08
CA GLU A 35 0.12 -4.56 18.77
C GLU A 35 0.95 -5.78 19.21
N THR A 36 0.72 -6.27 20.43
CA THR A 36 1.42 -7.45 20.97
C THR A 36 1.08 -8.73 20.20
N ILE A 37 -0.16 -8.84 19.71
CA ILE A 37 -0.59 -9.95 18.83
C ILE A 37 0.04 -9.79 17.44
N GLY A 38 0.03 -8.58 16.90
CA GLY A 38 0.50 -8.24 15.56
C GLY A 38 2.02 -8.32 15.40
N SER A 39 2.77 -7.99 16.45
CA SER A 39 4.23 -8.10 16.50
C SER A 39 4.71 -9.55 16.58
N ARG A 40 3.80 -10.49 16.89
CA ARG A 40 4.10 -11.91 17.10
C ARG A 40 5.12 -12.17 18.22
N GLU A 41 5.40 -11.18 19.09
CA GLU A 41 6.34 -11.27 20.22
C GLU A 41 6.01 -12.43 21.19
N ILE A 42 4.74 -12.82 21.25
CA ILE A 42 4.22 -13.86 22.15
C ILE A 42 4.13 -15.25 21.51
N ALA A 43 4.50 -15.36 20.23
CA ALA A 43 4.45 -16.62 19.50
C ALA A 43 5.75 -17.39 19.74
N GLU A 44 5.65 -18.50 20.46
CA GLU A 44 6.79 -19.38 20.72
C GLU A 44 7.27 -20.06 19.42
N PRO A 45 8.58 -20.34 19.29
CA PRO A 45 9.11 -21.08 18.15
C PRO A 45 8.53 -22.50 18.12
N ILE A 46 8.23 -22.97 16.91
CA ILE A 46 7.85 -24.35 16.64
C ILE A 46 9.08 -25.05 16.08
N ILE A 47 9.51 -26.10 16.76
CA ILE A 47 10.62 -26.96 16.35
C ILE A 47 10.06 -28.37 16.21
N ILE A 48 10.30 -28.99 15.07
CA ILE A 48 9.91 -30.37 14.79
C ILE A 48 11.18 -31.15 14.53
N GLU A 49 11.40 -32.19 15.32
CA GLU A 49 12.57 -33.04 15.29
C GLU A 49 12.13 -34.48 15.07
N ALA A 50 12.60 -35.11 13.99
CA ALA A 50 12.37 -36.53 13.76
C ALA A 50 13.59 -37.34 14.21
N SER A 51 13.38 -38.50 14.82
CA SER A 51 14.40 -39.53 14.98
C SER A 51 14.05 -40.72 14.11
N THR A 52 15.05 -41.30 13.45
CA THR A 52 14.86 -42.42 12.52
C THR A 52 15.37 -43.74 13.11
N ILE A 53 14.79 -44.84 12.65
CA ILE A 53 15.29 -46.18 12.88
C ILE A 53 16.61 -46.29 12.09
N ASP A 54 17.72 -46.52 12.79
CA ASP A 54 19.08 -46.65 12.24
C ASP A 54 19.73 -45.39 11.64
N GLY A 55 19.19 -44.19 11.89
CA GLY A 55 19.83 -42.93 11.48
C GLY A 55 19.74 -42.64 9.98
N GLN A 56 18.80 -43.25 9.26
CA GLN A 56 18.55 -42.98 7.85
C GLN A 56 18.01 -41.56 7.63
N THR A 57 18.32 -40.96 6.47
CA THR A 57 17.83 -39.63 6.09
C THR A 57 16.39 -39.68 5.58
N LEU A 58 15.57 -38.67 5.91
CA LEU A 58 14.16 -38.59 5.49
C LEU A 58 14.04 -37.71 4.24
N ASN A 59 14.42 -38.22 3.08
CA ASN A 59 14.58 -37.38 1.90
C ASN A 59 13.24 -36.89 1.33
N SER A 60 12.14 -37.64 1.53
CA SER A 60 10.79 -37.28 1.05
C SER A 60 9.94 -36.56 2.10
N ALA A 61 10.48 -36.29 3.29
CA ALA A 61 9.72 -35.69 4.38
C ALA A 61 9.68 -34.16 4.31
N HIS A 62 8.47 -33.63 4.16
CA HIS A 62 8.16 -32.21 4.21
C HIS A 62 7.22 -31.94 5.38
N VAL A 63 7.41 -30.81 6.04
CA VAL A 63 6.54 -30.39 7.14
C VAL A 63 5.87 -29.09 6.75
N PHE A 64 4.54 -29.10 6.73
CA PHE A 64 3.73 -27.95 6.39
C PHE A 64 2.99 -27.41 7.60
N PHE A 65 2.60 -26.15 7.53
CA PHE A 65 1.77 -25.50 8.52
C PHE A 65 0.69 -24.67 7.83
N ARG A 66 -0.49 -24.59 8.46
CA ARG A 66 -1.53 -23.65 8.05
C ARG A 66 -1.53 -22.46 8.98
N LEU A 67 -1.40 -21.25 8.44
CA LEU A 67 -1.47 -20.01 9.22
C LEU A 67 -2.89 -19.75 9.72
N ALA A 68 -3.03 -19.44 11.01
CA ALA A 68 -4.33 -19.22 11.64
C ALA A 68 -5.11 -18.01 11.11
N ARG A 69 -4.41 -16.99 10.57
CA ARG A 69 -5.05 -15.75 10.09
C ARG A 69 -5.33 -15.76 8.60
N ALA A 70 -4.37 -16.22 7.81
CA ALA A 70 -4.45 -16.16 6.36
C ALA A 70 -5.00 -17.46 5.75
N GLY A 71 -5.07 -18.55 6.52
CA GLY A 71 -5.43 -19.88 6.01
C GLY A 71 -4.43 -20.45 5.01
N THR A 72 -3.39 -19.70 4.65
CA THR A 72 -2.33 -20.11 3.74
C THR A 72 -1.52 -21.24 4.34
N LEU A 73 -1.23 -22.20 3.49
CA LEU A 73 -0.29 -23.26 3.77
C LEU A 73 1.12 -22.75 3.51
N GLY A 74 2.06 -23.07 4.40
CA GLY A 74 3.49 -22.84 4.21
C GLY A 74 4.26 -24.10 4.56
N GLU A 75 5.50 -24.18 4.11
CA GLU A 75 6.43 -25.26 4.46
C GLU A 75 7.43 -24.75 5.51
N LEU A 76 7.75 -25.58 6.51
CA LEU A 76 8.81 -25.26 7.46
C LEU A 76 10.18 -25.45 6.83
N THR A 77 11.10 -24.53 7.12
CA THR A 77 12.47 -24.60 6.64
C THR A 77 13.24 -25.71 7.36
N ARG A 78 13.86 -26.61 6.59
CA ARG A 78 14.80 -27.61 7.11
C ARG A 78 16.10 -26.94 7.53
N THR A 79 16.61 -27.28 8.70
CA THR A 79 17.84 -26.66 9.24
C THR A 79 19.05 -27.19 8.49
N LYS A 80 19.89 -26.32 7.89
CA LYS A 80 21.02 -26.72 7.02
C LYS A 80 22.04 -27.66 7.67
N THR A 81 22.06 -27.76 8.99
CA THR A 81 23.02 -28.55 9.77
C THR A 81 22.44 -29.85 10.32
N GLU A 82 21.12 -30.06 10.23
CA GLU A 82 20.40 -31.18 10.87
C GLU A 82 19.28 -31.66 9.94
N ASP A 83 19.52 -32.76 9.21
CA ASP A 83 18.57 -33.34 8.22
C ASP A 83 17.24 -33.78 8.84
N HIS A 84 17.07 -33.74 10.16
CA HIS A 84 15.84 -34.17 10.83
C HIS A 84 15.15 -33.08 11.63
N ARG A 85 15.50 -31.81 11.40
CA ARG A 85 14.96 -30.69 12.16
C ARG A 85 14.37 -29.62 11.27
N TRP A 86 13.11 -29.28 11.54
CA TRP A 86 12.38 -28.19 10.94
C TRP A 86 12.09 -27.14 12.01
N HIS A 87 12.24 -25.87 11.67
CA HIS A 87 11.97 -24.79 12.60
C HIS A 87 11.19 -23.67 11.93
N TYR A 88 10.36 -22.99 12.71
CA TYR A 88 9.71 -21.77 12.29
C TYR A 88 9.45 -20.87 13.50
N GLU A 89 9.82 -19.60 13.39
CA GLU A 89 9.72 -18.63 14.47
C GLU A 89 8.49 -17.72 14.31
N ASN A 90 7.91 -17.28 15.43
CA ASN A 90 7.00 -16.14 15.51
C ASN A 90 5.74 -16.20 14.60
N VAL A 91 5.04 -17.33 14.46
CA VAL A 91 3.79 -17.42 13.65
C VAL A 91 2.67 -18.19 14.29
N PHE A 92 1.44 -17.65 14.31
CA PHE A 92 0.29 -18.43 14.76
C PHE A 92 -0.10 -19.53 13.77
N VAL A 93 0.14 -20.78 14.15
CA VAL A 93 -0.21 -21.96 13.35
C VAL A 93 -1.54 -22.56 13.80
N GLU A 94 -2.42 -22.86 12.85
CA GLU A 94 -3.70 -23.55 13.10
C GLU A 94 -3.54 -25.07 13.10
N ASN A 95 -2.80 -25.58 12.10
CA ASN A 95 -2.60 -27.01 11.86
C ASN A 95 -1.15 -27.24 11.40
N LEU A 96 -0.60 -28.39 11.78
CA LEU A 96 0.68 -28.91 11.29
C LEU A 96 0.41 -30.16 10.46
N PHE A 97 1.13 -30.29 9.36
CA PHE A 97 1.05 -31.44 8.47
C PHE A 97 2.45 -31.99 8.22
N ILE A 98 2.53 -33.29 8.00
CA ILE A 98 3.74 -33.96 7.52
C ILE A 98 3.38 -34.71 6.25
N SER A 99 4.13 -34.48 5.20
CA SER A 99 4.08 -35.27 3.97
C SER A 99 5.34 -36.11 3.85
N ALA A 100 5.21 -37.42 3.70
CA ALA A 100 6.34 -38.32 3.50
C ALA A 100 5.91 -39.61 2.78
N SER A 101 6.84 -40.28 2.10
CA SER A 101 6.60 -41.59 1.48
C SER A 101 6.29 -42.66 2.52
N ALA A 102 5.66 -43.77 2.11
CA ALA A 102 5.38 -44.88 3.02
C ALA A 102 6.67 -45.48 3.64
N GLU A 103 7.78 -45.47 2.89
CA GLU A 103 9.10 -45.90 3.35
C GLU A 103 9.63 -44.97 4.44
N ASP A 104 9.70 -43.66 4.18
CA ASP A 104 10.16 -42.68 5.17
C ASP A 104 9.26 -42.66 6.41
N LEU A 105 7.94 -42.77 6.25
CA LEU A 105 7.01 -42.88 7.39
C LEU A 105 7.29 -44.12 8.25
N SER A 106 7.67 -45.25 7.64
CA SER A 106 8.01 -46.46 8.38
C SER A 106 9.37 -46.39 9.09
N ASN A 107 10.27 -45.53 8.61
CA ASN A 107 11.59 -45.29 9.17
C ASN A 107 11.59 -44.26 10.31
N ILE A 108 10.48 -43.53 10.53
CA ILE A 108 10.35 -42.59 11.65
C ILE A 108 10.13 -43.38 12.94
N LYS A 109 11.11 -43.28 13.84
CA LYS A 109 11.01 -43.84 15.20
C LYS A 109 10.15 -42.96 16.08
N GLU A 110 10.40 -41.65 16.04
CA GLU A 110 9.77 -40.66 16.91
C GLU A 110 9.76 -39.28 16.24
N ILE A 111 8.71 -38.50 16.43
CA ILE A 111 8.66 -37.07 16.10
C ILE A 111 8.43 -36.29 17.38
N GLY A 112 9.41 -35.47 17.75
CA GLY A 112 9.30 -34.43 18.75
C GLY A 112 8.76 -33.15 18.14
N ILE A 113 7.68 -32.60 18.71
CA ILE A 113 7.18 -31.26 18.43
C ILE A 113 7.40 -30.42 19.68
N SER A 114 8.34 -29.47 19.61
CA SER A 114 8.60 -28.48 20.65
C SER A 114 7.91 -27.16 20.29
N ILE A 115 7.18 -26.61 21.25
CA ILE A 115 6.47 -25.32 21.14
C ILE A 115 6.83 -24.50 22.38
N GLY A 116 7.89 -23.69 22.27
CA GLY A 116 8.55 -23.11 23.45
C GLY A 116 8.98 -24.22 24.42
N ASP A 117 8.62 -24.08 25.70
CA ASP A 117 8.96 -25.06 26.74
C ASP A 117 8.15 -26.38 26.69
N LYS A 118 7.10 -26.47 25.86
CA LYS A 118 6.27 -27.68 25.76
C LYS A 118 6.87 -28.61 24.71
N HIS A 119 7.21 -29.83 25.13
CA HIS A 119 7.66 -30.88 24.23
C HIS A 119 6.60 -31.99 24.15
N LEU A 120 6.21 -32.36 22.93
CA LEU A 120 5.31 -33.47 22.63
C LEU A 120 6.07 -34.47 21.78
N SER A 121 5.96 -35.75 22.10
CA SER A 121 6.59 -36.82 21.36
C SER A 121 5.52 -37.78 20.82
N PHE A 122 5.71 -38.19 19.57
CA PHE A 122 4.86 -39.14 18.86
C PHE A 122 5.73 -40.27 18.32
N SER A 123 5.46 -41.51 18.72
CA SER A 123 6.13 -42.66 18.12
C SER A 123 5.68 -42.86 16.66
N GLY A 124 6.47 -43.59 15.86
CA GLY A 124 6.07 -43.98 14.50
C GLY A 124 4.68 -44.63 14.43
N SER A 125 4.32 -45.43 15.43
CA SER A 125 2.97 -46.02 15.55
C SER A 125 1.89 -44.99 15.86
N ASP A 126 2.17 -43.96 16.66
CA ASP A 126 1.22 -42.89 16.97
C ASP A 126 0.93 -42.03 15.74
N ILE A 127 1.92 -41.83 14.88
CA ILE A 127 1.77 -41.09 13.62
C ILE A 127 0.86 -41.87 12.67
N MET A 128 1.12 -43.16 12.49
CA MET A 128 0.38 -43.99 11.54
C MET A 128 -1.07 -44.27 11.96
N SER A 129 -1.39 -44.23 13.26
CA SER A 129 -2.72 -44.55 13.79
C SER A 129 -3.49 -43.36 14.37
N GLY A 130 -2.79 -42.33 14.83
CA GLY A 130 -3.37 -41.18 15.55
C GLY A 130 -3.42 -39.88 14.76
N TRP A 131 -2.69 -39.76 13.64
CA TRP A 131 -2.76 -38.59 12.77
C TRP A 131 -3.80 -38.79 11.68
N THR A 132 -4.48 -37.71 11.28
CA THR A 132 -5.58 -37.78 10.30
C THR A 132 -5.02 -37.58 8.90
N GLU A 133 -5.29 -38.50 7.98
CA GLU A 133 -4.90 -38.35 6.58
C GLU A 133 -5.77 -37.27 5.91
N ASN A 134 -5.13 -36.33 5.20
CA ASN A 134 -5.77 -35.17 4.60
C ASN A 134 -5.60 -35.17 3.07
N ASP A 135 -6.35 -34.33 2.37
CA ASP A 135 -6.29 -34.23 0.91
C ASP A 135 -4.94 -33.66 0.45
N LYS A 136 -4.24 -34.42 -0.38
CA LYS A 136 -2.93 -34.04 -0.95
C LYS A 136 -3.01 -32.82 -1.87
N SER A 137 -4.20 -32.48 -2.38
CA SER A 137 -4.42 -31.26 -3.15
C SER A 137 -4.02 -29.98 -2.39
N LEU A 138 -4.00 -30.03 -1.05
CA LEU A 138 -3.55 -28.94 -0.20
C LEU A 138 -2.07 -28.60 -0.39
N VAL A 139 -1.22 -29.61 -0.65
CA VAL A 139 0.25 -29.47 -0.75
C VAL A 139 0.76 -29.63 -2.18
N SER A 140 -0.13 -29.74 -3.17
CA SER A 140 0.27 -30.07 -4.55
C SER A 140 1.18 -29.04 -5.22
N HIS A 141 1.24 -27.84 -4.66
CA HIS A 141 2.08 -26.75 -5.13
C HIS A 141 3.50 -26.80 -4.58
N PHE A 142 3.73 -27.58 -3.50
CA PHE A 142 5.03 -27.73 -2.85
C PHE A 142 5.76 -29.00 -3.29
N LEU A 143 5.03 -29.98 -3.84
CA LEU A 143 5.55 -31.30 -4.16
C LEU A 143 5.45 -31.54 -5.68
N SER A 144 6.42 -32.28 -6.23
CA SER A 144 6.34 -32.77 -7.61
C SER A 144 5.22 -33.79 -7.78
N ALA A 145 4.76 -34.01 -9.02
CA ALA A 145 3.72 -34.98 -9.31
C ALA A 145 4.06 -36.41 -8.81
N ASN A 146 5.33 -36.80 -8.93
CA ASN A 146 5.81 -38.10 -8.46
C ASN A 146 5.82 -38.19 -6.92
N GLU A 147 6.19 -37.11 -6.24
CA GLU A 147 6.12 -37.04 -4.77
C GLU A 147 4.66 -37.07 -4.30
N LEU A 148 3.74 -36.35 -4.96
CA LEU A 148 2.31 -36.39 -4.63
C LEU A 148 1.70 -37.78 -4.72
N GLU A 149 2.07 -38.58 -5.72
CA GLU A 149 1.57 -39.94 -5.86
C GLU A 149 2.08 -40.86 -4.74
N THR A 150 3.35 -40.71 -4.36
CA THR A 150 4.05 -41.65 -3.47
C THR A 150 4.01 -41.26 -1.98
N THR A 151 3.69 -40.01 -1.65
CA THR A 151 3.65 -39.50 -0.27
C THR A 151 2.26 -39.61 0.36
N ARG A 152 2.17 -39.56 1.68
CA ARG A 152 0.90 -39.40 2.43
C ARG A 152 0.94 -38.09 3.20
N LEU A 153 -0.15 -37.34 3.20
CA LEU A 153 -0.28 -36.09 3.97
C LEU A 153 -1.03 -36.35 5.27
N LEU A 154 -0.33 -36.25 6.40
CA LEU A 154 -0.86 -36.52 7.73
C LEU A 154 -0.96 -35.22 8.54
N GLU A 155 -2.11 -34.97 9.14
CA GLU A 155 -2.38 -33.83 10.02
C GLU A 155 -2.16 -34.19 11.49
N ALA A 156 -1.44 -33.32 12.19
CA ALA A 156 -1.12 -33.48 13.60
C ALA A 156 -2.39 -33.46 14.48
N PRO A 157 -2.44 -34.27 15.56
CA PRO A 157 -3.65 -34.43 16.36
C PRO A 157 -3.99 -33.17 17.18
N ALA A 158 -5.27 -33.01 17.52
CA ALA A 158 -5.78 -31.78 18.16
C ALA A 158 -5.10 -31.39 19.48
N HIS A 159 -4.52 -32.35 20.22
CA HIS A 159 -3.82 -32.09 21.49
C HIS A 159 -2.39 -31.52 21.30
N VAL A 160 -1.88 -31.46 20.06
CA VAL A 160 -0.69 -30.67 19.71
C VAL A 160 -0.92 -29.19 20.00
N LYS A 161 -2.17 -28.74 19.92
CA LYS A 161 -2.58 -27.39 20.27
C LYS A 161 -2.28 -27.11 21.75
N ARG A 162 -1.86 -25.87 22.06
CA ARG A 162 -1.80 -25.42 23.46
C ARG A 162 -3.22 -25.42 24.07
N PRO A 163 -3.36 -25.51 25.40
CA PRO A 163 -4.68 -25.51 26.05
C PRO A 163 -5.55 -24.38 25.53
N THR A 164 -6.84 -24.66 25.32
CA THR A 164 -7.80 -23.71 24.72
C THR A 164 -7.86 -22.43 25.55
N SER A 165 -7.64 -21.28 24.90
CA SER A 165 -7.81 -19.97 25.51
C SER A 165 -9.20 -19.84 26.14
N HIS A 166 -9.28 -19.20 27.31
CA HIS A 166 -10.55 -18.86 27.94
C HIS A 166 -11.22 -17.66 27.28
N LEU A 167 -10.58 -17.07 26.27
CA LEU A 167 -11.13 -15.93 25.54
C LEU A 167 -12.33 -16.36 24.69
N PRO A 168 -13.39 -15.53 24.66
CA PRO A 168 -14.62 -15.85 23.95
C PRO A 168 -14.50 -15.76 22.42
N LEU A 169 -13.30 -15.59 21.86
CA LEU A 169 -13.06 -15.42 20.44
C LEU A 169 -12.69 -16.77 19.77
N PRO A 170 -13.48 -17.27 18.80
CA PRO A 170 -13.28 -18.59 18.20
C PRO A 170 -11.90 -18.82 17.57
N ILE A 171 -11.31 -17.78 16.97
CA ILE A 171 -10.01 -17.87 16.28
C ILE A 171 -8.86 -18.27 17.23
N PHE A 172 -8.92 -17.84 18.50
CA PHE A 172 -7.87 -18.13 19.49
C PHE A 172 -8.01 -19.51 20.14
N LYS A 173 -9.11 -20.23 19.88
CA LYS A 173 -9.33 -21.58 20.44
C LYS A 173 -8.58 -22.69 19.70
N ARG A 174 -7.97 -22.41 18.54
CA ARG A 174 -7.44 -23.44 17.61
C ARG A 174 -5.94 -23.31 17.29
N ILE A 175 -5.19 -22.47 18.00
CA ILE A 175 -3.81 -22.11 17.66
C ILE A 175 -2.79 -22.99 18.39
N ILE A 176 -1.75 -23.44 17.68
CA ILE A 176 -0.72 -24.37 18.14
C ILE A 176 0.30 -23.70 19.07
N ASN A 177 0.79 -22.50 18.75
CA ASN A 177 1.90 -21.85 19.46
C ASN A 177 1.53 -20.54 20.17
N TRP A 178 0.48 -20.62 20.98
CA TRP A 178 -0.10 -19.46 21.66
C TRP A 178 0.45 -19.26 23.10
N GLY A 179 1.00 -18.08 23.41
CA GLY A 179 1.27 -17.63 24.80
C GLY A 179 -0.03 -17.37 25.57
N GLY A 180 -0.16 -17.84 26.82
CA GLY A 180 -1.45 -17.87 27.56
C GLY A 180 -2.20 -16.53 27.71
N ASP A 181 -3.42 -16.57 28.28
CA ASP A 181 -4.29 -15.39 28.46
C ASP A 181 -3.58 -14.23 29.21
N ILE A 182 -2.63 -14.57 30.08
CA ILE A 182 -1.80 -13.62 30.84
C ILE A 182 -0.91 -12.78 29.92
N GLU A 183 -0.25 -13.38 28.93
CA GLU A 183 0.60 -12.65 27.97
C GLU A 183 -0.23 -11.81 27.00
N PHE A 184 -1.45 -12.25 26.69
CA PHE A 184 -2.39 -11.50 25.83
C PHE A 184 -3.08 -10.33 26.52
N PHE A 185 -3.27 -10.38 27.84
CA PHE A 185 -4.01 -9.34 28.58
C PHE A 185 -3.14 -8.58 29.56
N ALA A 186 -2.42 -9.26 30.45
CA ALA A 186 -1.71 -8.62 31.55
C ALA A 186 -0.51 -7.81 31.06
N SER A 187 0.30 -8.38 30.14
CA SER A 187 1.46 -7.69 29.59
C SER A 187 1.04 -6.43 28.77
N PRO A 188 0.10 -6.53 27.81
CA PRO A 188 -0.44 -5.36 27.13
C PRO A 188 -1.13 -4.35 28.05
N ALA A 189 -1.98 -4.79 28.97
CA ALA A 189 -2.66 -3.89 29.91
C ALA A 189 -1.65 -3.15 30.80
N LYS A 190 -0.54 -3.79 31.18
CA LYS A 190 0.57 -3.13 31.89
C LYS A 190 1.30 -2.13 30.99
N LYS A 191 1.62 -2.50 29.74
CA LYS A 191 2.21 -1.60 28.73
C LYS A 191 1.30 -0.38 28.47
N SER A 192 -0.01 -0.56 28.54
CA SER A 192 -1.02 0.45 28.23
C SER A 192 -1.32 1.44 29.37
N LEU A 193 -0.83 1.21 30.59
CA LEU A 193 -1.03 2.12 31.74
C LEU A 193 -0.44 3.51 31.48
N ILE A 194 0.79 3.58 30.96
CA ILE A 194 1.48 4.86 30.74
C ILE A 194 0.81 5.67 29.61
N PRO A 195 0.50 5.10 28.43
CA PRO A 195 -0.26 5.82 27.41
C PRO A 195 -1.65 6.24 27.89
N THR A 196 -2.33 5.42 28.70
CA THR A 196 -3.64 5.76 29.29
C THR A 196 -3.52 6.97 30.22
N ALA A 197 -2.58 6.94 31.17
CA ALA A 197 -2.36 8.07 32.07
C ALA A 197 -2.00 9.35 31.30
N THR A 198 -1.18 9.23 30.27
CA THR A 198 -0.80 10.34 29.38
C THR A 198 -2.00 10.93 28.65
N PHE A 199 -2.85 10.10 28.06
CA PHE A 199 -4.08 10.51 27.39
C PHE A 199 -5.01 11.27 28.35
N LEU A 200 -5.18 10.77 29.59
CA LEU A 200 -5.97 11.43 30.62
C LEU A 200 -5.42 12.82 30.98
N ILE A 201 -4.10 12.94 31.14
CA ILE A 201 -3.45 14.23 31.44
C ILE A 201 -3.69 15.25 30.32
N VAL A 202 -3.59 14.82 29.05
CA VAL A 202 -3.85 15.69 27.90
C VAL A 202 -5.29 16.15 27.85
N LEU A 203 -6.25 15.22 28.03
CA LEU A 203 -7.67 15.57 28.09
C LEU A 203 -7.97 16.57 29.21
N LEU A 204 -7.42 16.35 30.41
CA LEU A 204 -7.61 17.26 31.54
C LEU A 204 -6.98 18.63 31.27
N THR A 205 -5.83 18.68 30.60
CA THR A 205 -5.17 19.92 30.18
C THR A 205 -6.01 20.68 29.17
N ILE A 206 -6.52 20.01 28.13
CA ILE A 206 -7.40 20.61 27.11
C ILE A 206 -8.69 21.16 27.77
N ALA A 207 -9.29 20.38 28.67
CA ALA A 207 -10.48 20.80 29.42
C ALA A 207 -10.20 22.04 30.29
N ALA A 208 -9.05 22.08 30.97
CA ALA A 208 -8.65 23.22 31.79
C ALA A 208 -8.40 24.49 30.96
N ILE A 209 -7.76 24.35 29.79
CA ILE A 209 -7.52 25.42 28.81
C ILE A 209 -8.85 26.02 28.35
N ILE A 210 -9.80 25.17 27.95
CA ILE A 210 -11.12 25.61 27.43
C ILE A 210 -11.95 26.28 28.52
N LYS A 211 -11.85 25.81 29.78
CA LYS A 211 -12.57 26.40 30.93
C LYS A 211 -12.14 27.84 31.23
N ARG A 212 -10.89 28.22 30.94
CA ARG A 212 -10.33 29.52 31.33
C ARG A 212 -10.97 30.70 30.58
N ASP A 213 -11.41 30.49 29.34
CA ASP A 213 -11.95 31.55 28.47
C ASP A 213 -13.48 31.67 28.55
N GLY A 214 -14.06 31.28 29.68
CA GLY A 214 -15.49 31.06 29.87
C GLY A 214 -16.44 32.10 29.28
N THR A 215 -17.45 31.61 28.57
CA THR A 215 -18.86 32.05 28.52
C THR A 215 -19.57 31.03 27.63
N ALA A 216 -20.73 30.50 28.00
CA ALA A 216 -21.51 29.61 27.12
C ALA A 216 -22.68 30.39 26.52
N ASN A 217 -22.52 30.90 25.29
CA ASN A 217 -23.61 31.38 24.45
C ASN A 217 -24.13 30.21 23.63
N PHE A 218 -25.44 30.22 23.43
CA PHE A 218 -26.17 29.22 22.66
C PHE A 218 -25.64 29.10 21.22
N THR A 219 -25.26 27.90 20.80
CA THR A 219 -25.08 27.58 19.37
C THR A 219 -26.46 27.63 18.69
N PRO A 220 -26.63 28.31 17.55
CA PRO A 220 -27.89 28.31 16.81
C PRO A 220 -28.38 26.88 16.54
N ILE A 221 -29.70 26.66 16.64
CA ILE A 221 -30.30 25.33 16.45
C ILE A 221 -30.02 24.81 15.03
N GLU A 222 -29.94 25.70 14.05
CA GLU A 222 -29.62 25.39 12.65
C GLU A 222 -28.21 24.78 12.51
N ASP A 223 -27.23 25.32 13.23
CA ASP A 223 -25.86 24.80 13.24
C ASP A 223 -25.79 23.44 13.93
N ILE A 224 -26.54 23.27 15.03
CA ILE A 224 -26.71 21.99 15.73
C ILE A 224 -27.27 20.93 14.77
N ARG A 225 -28.37 21.25 14.05
CA ARG A 225 -28.98 20.34 13.08
C ARG A 225 -28.01 19.98 11.97
N GLY A 226 -27.29 20.96 11.42
CA GLY A 226 -26.30 20.73 10.37
C GLY A 226 -25.19 19.78 10.79
N TYR A 227 -24.66 19.95 12.01
CA TYR A 227 -23.65 19.05 12.57
C TYR A 227 -24.19 17.62 12.76
N LEU A 228 -25.34 17.47 13.42
CA LEU A 228 -25.95 16.16 13.66
C LEU A 228 -26.26 15.45 12.35
N GLN A 229 -26.76 16.19 11.35
CA GLN A 229 -27.06 15.65 10.04
C GLN A 229 -25.81 15.07 9.37
N MET A 230 -24.67 15.76 9.44
CA MET A 230 -23.40 15.23 8.91
C MET A 230 -22.98 13.95 9.63
N VAL A 231 -22.96 13.97 10.98
CA VAL A 231 -22.53 12.82 11.79
C VAL A 231 -23.40 11.60 11.52
N TYR A 232 -24.72 11.74 11.60
CA TYR A 232 -25.62 10.61 11.39
C TYR A 232 -25.61 10.09 9.96
N THR A 233 -25.39 10.95 8.97
CA THR A 233 -25.22 10.52 7.57
C THR A 233 -23.99 9.64 7.42
N VAL A 234 -22.83 10.07 7.95
CA VAL A 234 -21.58 9.30 7.88
C VAL A 234 -21.72 7.97 8.62
N VAL A 235 -22.24 7.98 9.86
CA VAL A 235 -22.46 6.75 10.64
C VAL A 235 -23.40 5.79 9.91
N SER A 236 -24.50 6.29 9.35
CA SER A 236 -25.45 5.46 8.60
C SER A 236 -24.84 4.92 7.30
N ALA A 237 -23.97 5.68 6.64
CA ALA A 237 -23.29 5.22 5.42
C ALA A 237 -22.34 4.05 5.73
N ILE A 238 -21.63 4.11 6.86
CA ILE A 238 -20.79 2.99 7.34
C ILE A 238 -21.65 1.77 7.66
N VAL A 239 -22.77 1.95 8.37
CA VAL A 239 -23.70 0.85 8.68
C VAL A 239 -24.26 0.23 7.40
N MET A 240 -24.65 1.04 6.41
CA MET A 240 -25.12 0.54 5.11
C MET A 240 -24.04 -0.20 4.33
N ALA A 241 -22.78 0.25 4.40
CA ALA A 241 -21.65 -0.47 3.80
C ALA A 241 -21.43 -1.83 4.47
N ILE A 242 -21.53 -1.92 5.80
CA ILE A 242 -21.44 -3.18 6.56
C ILE A 242 -22.60 -4.12 6.19
N ILE A 243 -23.83 -3.60 6.11
CA ILE A 243 -24.99 -4.40 5.67
C ILE A 243 -24.78 -4.91 4.25
N GLY A 244 -24.32 -4.05 3.32
CA GLY A 244 -23.99 -4.44 1.96
C GLY A 244 -22.93 -5.53 1.92
N ALA A 245 -21.89 -5.42 2.76
CA ALA A 245 -20.85 -6.43 2.89
C ALA A 245 -21.40 -7.79 3.33
N ILE A 246 -22.25 -7.81 4.35
CA ILE A 246 -22.92 -9.02 4.84
C ILE A 246 -23.84 -9.62 3.77
N LEU A 247 -24.60 -8.79 3.04
CA LEU A 247 -25.51 -9.30 2.01
C LEU A 247 -24.76 -9.94 0.84
N ILE A 248 -23.66 -9.32 0.39
CA ILE A 248 -22.85 -9.86 -0.70
C ILE A 248 -22.14 -11.15 -0.23
N SER A 249 -21.65 -11.20 1.02
CA SER A 249 -21.01 -12.40 1.56
C SER A 249 -21.94 -13.62 1.66
N LEU A 250 -23.27 -13.39 1.72
CA LEU A 250 -24.26 -14.48 1.74
C LEU A 250 -24.51 -15.10 0.35
N VAL A 251 -24.13 -14.43 -0.73
CA VAL A 251 -24.41 -14.85 -2.11
C VAL A 251 -23.13 -15.14 -2.90
N HIS A 252 -21.99 -14.60 -2.47
CA HIS A 252 -20.72 -14.76 -3.16
C HIS A 252 -20.06 -16.11 -2.83
N GLU A 253 -20.05 -17.01 -3.80
CA GLU A 253 -19.24 -18.24 -3.78
C GLU A 253 -18.14 -18.13 -4.85
N PRO A 254 -16.86 -18.02 -4.47
CA PRO A 254 -15.79 -17.93 -5.45
C PRO A 254 -15.66 -19.27 -6.19
N HIS A 255 -15.67 -19.24 -7.54
CA HIS A 255 -15.45 -20.41 -8.39
C HIS A 255 -13.97 -20.82 -8.41
N THR A 256 -13.45 -21.29 -7.29
CA THR A 256 -12.02 -21.58 -7.10
C THR A 256 -11.52 -22.69 -8.02
N THR A 257 -12.30 -23.75 -8.26
CA THR A 257 -11.86 -24.89 -9.09
C THR A 257 -11.58 -24.50 -10.54
N ALA A 258 -12.49 -23.76 -11.18
CA ALA A 258 -12.32 -23.31 -12.56
C ALA A 258 -11.16 -22.32 -12.69
N LEU A 259 -10.97 -21.48 -11.66
CA LEU A 259 -9.85 -20.54 -11.58
C LEU A 259 -8.52 -21.28 -11.51
N TYR A 260 -8.37 -22.25 -10.60
CA TYR A 260 -7.12 -23.02 -10.45
C TYR A 260 -6.81 -23.86 -11.70
N GLN A 261 -7.82 -24.42 -12.36
CA GLN A 261 -7.61 -25.11 -13.64
C GLN A 261 -7.04 -24.16 -14.69
N THR A 262 -7.67 -22.99 -14.87
CA THR A 262 -7.20 -21.97 -15.82
C THR A 262 -5.78 -21.50 -15.48
N ILE A 263 -5.49 -21.31 -14.19
CA ILE A 263 -4.18 -20.88 -13.72
C ILE A 263 -3.11 -21.93 -14.07
N ASN A 264 -3.39 -23.21 -13.79
CA ASN A 264 -2.45 -24.31 -14.03
C ASN A 264 -2.20 -24.56 -15.52
N GLU A 265 -3.16 -24.25 -16.40
CA GLU A 265 -3.02 -24.34 -17.85
C GLU A 265 -2.30 -23.13 -18.48
N THR A 266 -2.24 -21.99 -17.78
CA THR A 266 -1.77 -20.71 -18.33
C THR A 266 -0.42 -20.27 -17.76
N PHE A 267 -0.20 -20.46 -16.46
CA PHE A 267 0.93 -19.89 -15.74
C PHE A 267 1.98 -20.94 -15.36
N ILE A 268 3.23 -20.48 -15.21
CA ILE A 268 4.34 -21.32 -14.75
C ILE A 268 4.11 -21.84 -13.33
N LYS A 269 4.62 -23.03 -13.03
CA LYS A 269 4.40 -23.69 -11.72
C LYS A 269 4.81 -22.83 -10.53
N SER A 270 5.92 -22.11 -10.64
CA SER A 270 6.43 -21.22 -9.60
C SER A 270 5.51 -20.02 -9.32
N ALA A 271 4.64 -19.64 -10.27
CA ALA A 271 3.68 -18.55 -10.10
C ALA A 271 2.36 -19.02 -9.44
N ILE A 272 2.00 -20.30 -9.55
CA ILE A 272 0.69 -20.82 -9.10
C ILE A 272 0.45 -20.55 -7.60
N GLY A 273 1.47 -20.73 -6.76
CA GLY A 273 1.39 -20.47 -5.33
C GLY A 273 1.13 -19.01 -4.95
N SER A 274 1.29 -18.08 -5.90
CA SER A 274 1.02 -16.65 -5.71
C SER A 274 -0.42 -16.25 -6.04
N PHE A 275 -1.24 -17.16 -6.55
CA PHE A 275 -2.65 -16.89 -6.83
C PHE A 275 -3.55 -17.24 -5.63
N ALA A 276 -4.36 -16.28 -5.22
CA ALA A 276 -5.44 -16.48 -4.27
C ALA A 276 -6.78 -16.12 -4.94
N PRO A 277 -7.90 -16.79 -4.60
CA PRO A 277 -9.21 -16.39 -5.14
C PRO A 277 -9.47 -14.90 -4.92
N GLU A 278 -10.14 -14.25 -5.87
CA GLU A 278 -10.49 -12.83 -5.74
C GLU A 278 -11.18 -12.61 -4.39
N SER A 279 -10.66 -11.66 -3.62
CA SER A 279 -11.20 -11.37 -2.31
C SER A 279 -12.62 -10.80 -2.46
N LEU A 280 -13.56 -11.30 -1.66
CA LEU A 280 -14.92 -10.73 -1.54
C LEU A 280 -14.84 -9.19 -1.40
N GLU A 281 -13.84 -8.74 -0.66
CA GLU A 281 -13.49 -7.36 -0.38
C GLU A 281 -13.30 -6.49 -1.62
N GLN A 282 -12.67 -7.00 -2.67
CA GLN A 282 -12.50 -6.27 -3.92
C GLN A 282 -13.85 -6.06 -4.62
N LEU A 283 -14.67 -7.11 -4.70
CA LEU A 283 -16.03 -7.02 -5.22
C LEU A 283 -16.87 -6.00 -4.42
N LEU A 284 -16.77 -6.03 -3.08
CA LEU A 284 -17.42 -5.05 -2.21
C LEU A 284 -17.01 -3.63 -2.55
N VAL A 285 -15.71 -3.38 -2.73
CA VAL A 285 -15.20 -2.04 -3.01
C VAL A 285 -15.65 -1.56 -4.39
N VAL A 286 -15.56 -2.41 -5.42
CA VAL A 286 -15.99 -2.10 -6.79
C VAL A 286 -17.49 -1.78 -6.85
N ILE A 287 -18.33 -2.45 -6.06
CA ILE A 287 -19.78 -2.20 -6.00
C ILE A 287 -20.10 -0.98 -5.12
N LEU A 288 -19.50 -0.88 -3.93
CA LEU A 288 -19.86 0.15 -2.94
C LEU A 288 -19.32 1.53 -3.31
N ILE A 289 -18.18 1.65 -4.03
CA ILE A 289 -17.65 2.95 -4.45
C ILE A 289 -18.66 3.71 -5.32
N PRO A 290 -19.17 3.16 -6.45
CA PRO A 290 -20.17 3.85 -7.27
C PRO A 290 -21.48 4.14 -6.53
N LEU A 291 -21.87 3.28 -5.58
CA LEU A 291 -23.09 3.43 -4.79
C LEU A 291 -22.94 4.39 -3.60
N SER A 292 -21.71 4.76 -3.21
CA SER A 292 -21.46 5.59 -2.03
C SER A 292 -22.16 6.95 -2.12
N ALA A 293 -22.03 7.66 -3.24
CA ALA A 293 -22.64 8.97 -3.44
C ALA A 293 -24.20 8.95 -3.37
N PRO A 294 -24.92 8.07 -4.10
CA PRO A 294 -26.38 8.00 -3.99
C PRO A 294 -26.84 7.55 -2.59
N ILE A 295 -26.14 6.60 -1.95
CA ILE A 295 -26.45 6.17 -0.58
C ILE A 295 -26.31 7.36 0.40
N ILE A 296 -25.19 8.08 0.34
CA ILE A 296 -24.95 9.25 1.20
C ILE A 296 -26.00 10.33 0.94
N LEU A 297 -26.41 10.56 -0.31
CA LEU A 297 -27.46 11.53 -0.64
C LEU A 297 -28.81 11.16 -0.01
N LEU A 298 -29.23 9.91 -0.15
CA LEU A 298 -30.49 9.43 0.44
C LEU A 298 -30.46 9.52 1.96
N LEU A 299 -29.37 9.10 2.59
CA LEU A 299 -29.17 9.19 4.03
C LEU A 299 -29.13 10.65 4.51
N TYR A 300 -28.48 11.54 3.77
CA TYR A 300 -28.42 12.95 4.08
C TYR A 300 -29.81 13.59 4.07
N LEU A 301 -30.63 13.28 3.06
CA LEU A 301 -32.02 13.75 2.97
C LEU A 301 -32.91 13.15 4.06
N PHE A 302 -32.74 11.86 4.36
CA PHE A 302 -33.44 11.19 5.46
C PHE A 302 -33.17 11.89 6.80
N TRP A 303 -31.90 12.07 7.16
CA TRP A 303 -31.52 12.71 8.42
C TRP A 303 -31.91 14.20 8.47
N ARG A 304 -31.89 14.91 7.32
CA ARG A 304 -32.43 16.27 7.24
C ARG A 304 -33.87 16.34 7.74
N ASN A 305 -34.72 15.48 7.19
CA ASN A 305 -36.14 15.46 7.48
C ASN A 305 -36.41 14.98 8.91
N THR A 306 -35.67 13.97 9.38
CA THR A 306 -35.80 13.42 10.74
C THR A 306 -35.41 14.46 11.79
N LEU A 307 -34.25 15.13 11.64
CA LEU A 307 -33.76 16.12 12.61
C LEU A 307 -34.60 17.41 12.63
N GLN A 308 -35.27 17.75 11.53
CA GLN A 308 -36.22 18.88 11.49
C GLN A 308 -37.46 18.65 12.38
N ARG A 309 -37.85 17.39 12.61
CA ARG A 309 -39.01 17.02 13.44
C ARG A 309 -38.72 16.94 14.93
N LEU A 310 -37.44 16.95 15.33
CA LEU A 310 -37.04 16.84 16.73
C LEU A 310 -37.20 18.17 17.47
N HIS A 311 -37.64 18.07 18.73
CA HIS A 311 -37.71 19.21 19.64
C HIS A 311 -36.31 19.78 19.95
N PRO A 312 -36.12 21.11 20.08
CA PRO A 312 -34.81 21.74 20.34
C PRO A 312 -34.02 21.11 21.49
N GLY A 313 -34.67 20.80 22.62
CA GLY A 313 -33.99 20.15 23.75
C GLY A 313 -33.42 18.77 23.45
N ALA A 314 -34.05 17.99 22.55
CA ALA A 314 -33.50 16.71 22.09
C ALA A 314 -32.29 16.94 21.17
N LEU A 315 -32.36 17.94 20.28
CA LEU A 315 -31.24 18.32 19.40
C LEU A 315 -30.01 18.76 20.19
N GLU A 316 -30.19 19.59 21.22
CA GLU A 316 -29.10 20.02 22.11
C GLU A 316 -28.47 18.84 22.87
N TRP A 317 -29.30 17.91 23.37
CA TRP A 317 -28.79 16.71 24.04
C TRP A 317 -27.98 15.82 23.10
N LEU A 318 -28.53 15.53 21.91
CA LEU A 318 -27.83 14.74 20.88
C LEU A 318 -26.53 15.43 20.45
N TYR A 319 -26.55 16.74 20.26
CA TYR A 319 -25.38 17.54 19.91
C TYR A 319 -24.29 17.47 20.96
N SER A 320 -24.65 17.67 22.23
CA SER A 320 -23.70 17.57 23.34
C SER A 320 -23.10 16.17 23.45
N ALA A 321 -23.91 15.12 23.27
CA ALA A 321 -23.45 13.74 23.32
C ALA A 321 -22.50 13.42 22.15
N THR A 322 -22.88 13.77 20.92
CA THR A 322 -22.11 13.45 19.70
C THR A 322 -20.83 14.25 19.58
N THR A 323 -20.82 15.54 19.91
CA THR A 323 -19.60 16.37 19.92
C THR A 323 -18.51 15.83 20.85
N THR A 324 -18.90 15.10 21.90
CA THR A 324 -17.97 14.43 22.82
C THR A 324 -17.61 13.02 22.34
N LEU A 325 -18.62 12.23 21.96
CA LEU A 325 -18.47 10.81 21.63
C LEU A 325 -17.71 10.61 20.33
N VAL A 326 -17.93 11.45 19.31
CA VAL A 326 -17.31 11.30 17.99
C VAL A 326 -15.78 11.40 18.09
N PRO A 327 -15.17 12.44 18.70
CA PRO A 327 -13.72 12.49 18.87
C PRO A 327 -13.16 11.29 19.64
N ALA A 328 -13.87 10.82 20.68
CA ALA A 328 -13.44 9.66 21.48
C ALA A 328 -13.43 8.36 20.66
N VAL A 329 -14.49 8.12 19.89
CA VAL A 329 -14.60 6.94 19.02
C VAL A 329 -13.58 7.02 17.88
N LEU A 330 -13.39 8.19 17.27
CA LEU A 330 -12.37 8.38 16.22
C LEU A 330 -10.96 8.12 16.76
N PHE A 331 -10.62 8.65 17.94
CA PHE A 331 -9.36 8.33 18.60
C PHE A 331 -9.21 6.83 18.82
N ALA A 332 -10.25 6.17 19.32
CA ALA A 332 -10.23 4.74 19.56
C ALA A 332 -9.99 3.93 18.28
N LEU A 333 -10.72 4.25 17.20
CA LEU A 333 -10.60 3.59 15.91
C LEU A 333 -9.22 3.80 15.29
N VAL A 334 -8.70 5.03 15.30
CA VAL A 334 -7.37 5.34 14.74
C VAL A 334 -6.27 4.67 15.56
N TYR A 335 -6.34 4.72 16.90
CA TYR A 335 -5.33 4.10 17.76
C TYR A 335 -5.28 2.58 17.59
N VAL A 336 -6.45 1.93 17.65
CA VAL A 336 -6.56 0.47 17.42
C VAL A 336 -6.12 0.11 16.00
N GLY A 337 -6.49 0.92 15.00
CA GLY A 337 -6.10 0.69 13.62
C GLY A 337 -4.60 0.84 13.37
N LEU A 338 -3.96 1.83 13.99
CA LEU A 338 -2.51 1.98 13.96
C LEU A 338 -1.83 0.79 14.64
N ALA A 339 -2.32 0.36 15.81
CA ALA A 339 -1.77 -0.80 16.50
C ALA A 339 -1.89 -2.09 15.68
N LEU A 340 -3.03 -2.31 15.00
CA LEU A 340 -3.23 -3.44 14.10
C LEU A 340 -2.33 -3.42 12.86
N ALA A 341 -1.95 -2.22 12.41
CA ALA A 341 -1.00 -2.00 11.32
C ALA A 341 0.46 -1.97 11.82
N ASN A 342 0.72 -2.45 13.04
CA ASN A 342 2.03 -2.40 13.72
C ASN A 342 2.66 -0.99 13.69
N PHE A 343 1.84 0.02 13.97
CA PHE A 343 2.15 1.45 13.89
C PHE A 343 2.87 1.85 12.60
N ILE A 344 2.48 1.20 11.50
CA ILE A 344 2.97 1.52 10.16
C ILE A 344 4.50 1.28 10.06
N TYR A 345 5.06 0.41 10.93
CA TYR A 345 6.48 0.02 10.95
C TYR A 345 7.48 1.20 10.87
N LEU A 346 7.12 2.37 11.38
CA LEU A 346 8.05 3.49 11.43
C LEU A 346 9.02 3.32 12.61
N SER A 347 9.90 2.33 12.54
CA SER A 347 11.04 2.20 13.45
C SER A 347 11.94 3.44 13.26
N GLY A 348 11.78 4.46 14.12
CA GLY A 348 12.44 5.75 13.98
C GLY A 348 11.50 6.96 14.08
N ASN A 349 10.18 6.77 14.02
CA ASN A 349 9.23 7.84 14.34
C ASN A 349 9.24 8.11 15.86
N ILE A 350 9.19 9.39 16.23
CA ILE A 350 9.08 9.83 17.63
C ILE A 350 7.88 9.17 18.35
N LEU A 351 6.84 8.80 17.61
CA LEU A 351 5.67 8.08 18.12
C LEU A 351 5.98 6.65 18.58
N ASN A 352 7.04 6.03 18.07
CA ASN A 352 7.52 4.71 18.47
C ASN A 352 8.58 4.78 19.59
N ASP A 353 9.38 5.85 19.68
CA ASP A 353 10.26 6.06 20.83
C ASP A 353 9.44 6.33 22.10
N SER A 354 9.73 5.57 23.15
CA SER A 354 8.99 5.60 24.41
C SER A 354 9.02 6.98 25.05
N ILE A 355 10.12 7.72 24.95
CA ILE A 355 10.25 9.04 25.58
C ILE A 355 9.69 10.11 24.66
N GLY A 356 10.02 10.05 23.37
CA GLY A 356 9.53 10.96 22.34
C GLY A 356 8.00 11.05 22.26
N LYS A 357 7.30 9.91 22.30
CA LYS A 357 5.82 9.88 22.18
C LYS A 357 5.14 10.59 23.35
N TYR A 358 5.64 10.41 24.58
CA TYR A 358 5.07 11.08 25.76
C TYR A 358 5.45 12.56 25.80
N ALA A 359 6.66 12.94 25.40
CA ALA A 359 7.05 14.35 25.31
C ALA A 359 6.18 15.12 24.29
N PHE A 360 5.93 14.51 23.13
CA PHE A 360 5.04 15.08 22.13
C PHE A 360 3.61 15.25 22.67
N ILE A 361 3.03 14.18 23.22
CA ILE A 361 1.64 14.16 23.66
C ILE A 361 1.42 15.07 24.89
N ILE A 362 2.33 15.07 25.86
CA ILE A 362 2.14 15.78 27.15
C ILE A 362 2.58 17.25 27.07
N VAL A 363 3.55 17.59 26.23
CA VAL A 363 4.15 18.94 26.23
C VAL A 363 3.89 19.68 24.94
N LEU A 364 4.35 19.14 23.81
CA LEU A 364 4.33 19.87 22.54
C LEU A 364 2.89 20.07 22.03
N PHE A 365 2.08 19.02 22.12
CA PHE A 365 0.72 19.03 21.63
C PHE A 365 -0.19 20.02 22.39
N PRO A 366 -0.21 20.07 23.73
CA PRO A 366 -0.95 21.10 24.47
C PRO A 366 -0.48 22.53 24.17
N ILE A 367 0.83 22.75 23.98
CA ILE A 367 1.37 24.07 23.61
C ILE A 367 0.87 24.48 22.23
N LEU A 368 0.97 23.59 21.23
CA LEU A 368 0.50 23.88 19.87
C LEU A 368 -1.02 24.05 19.84
N PHE A 369 -1.75 23.20 20.55
CA PHE A 369 -3.19 23.36 20.73
C PHE A 369 -3.51 24.72 21.34
N TYR A 370 -2.81 25.14 22.39
CA TYR A 370 -2.96 26.46 23.00
C TYR A 370 -2.65 27.61 22.02
N LEU A 371 -1.60 27.50 21.22
CA LEU A 371 -1.24 28.52 20.21
C LEU A 371 -2.29 28.64 19.10
N PHE A 372 -2.86 27.52 18.64
CA PHE A 372 -3.94 27.54 17.65
C PHE A 372 -5.28 27.98 18.25
N TYR A 373 -5.58 27.53 19.46
CA TYR A 373 -6.89 27.71 20.08
C TYR A 373 -7.02 29.04 20.82
N ILE A 374 -6.04 29.41 21.64
CA ILE A 374 -6.09 30.61 22.51
C ILE A 374 -5.34 31.80 21.91
N ARG A 375 -4.16 31.60 21.30
CA ARG A 375 -3.27 32.69 20.85
C ARG A 375 -2.96 32.68 19.34
N PRO A 376 -3.95 32.56 18.43
CA PRO A 376 -3.71 32.44 16.99
C PRO A 376 -3.06 33.70 16.38
N GLU A 377 -3.12 34.85 17.04
CA GLU A 377 -2.42 36.07 16.64
C GLU A 377 -0.90 35.94 16.69
N ILE A 378 -0.35 35.07 17.55
CA ILE A 378 1.07 34.76 17.56
C ILE A 378 1.43 34.09 16.23
N LEU A 379 0.68 33.07 15.82
CA LEU A 379 0.93 32.38 14.54
C LEU A 379 0.84 33.33 13.33
N LYS A 380 -0.08 34.31 13.37
CA LYS A 380 -0.16 35.35 12.34
C LYS A 380 1.05 36.28 12.33
N ALA A 381 1.52 36.70 13.51
CA ALA A 381 2.71 37.56 13.62
C ALA A 381 3.96 36.88 13.04
N TRP A 382 4.02 35.55 13.13
CA TRP A 382 5.12 34.74 12.62
C TRP A 382 4.87 34.16 11.21
N ASP A 383 3.76 34.48 10.53
CA ASP A 383 3.38 33.86 9.25
C ASP A 383 4.48 33.99 8.19
N TYR A 384 5.10 35.16 8.07
CA TYR A 384 6.22 35.39 7.15
C TYR A 384 7.40 34.45 7.45
N HIS A 385 7.80 34.33 8.72
CA HIS A 385 8.90 33.47 9.14
C HIS A 385 8.57 31.99 8.92
N ILE A 386 7.33 31.57 9.21
CA ILE A 386 6.87 30.20 8.93
C ILE A 386 6.90 29.93 7.42
N ARG A 387 6.49 30.88 6.57
CA ARG A 387 6.59 30.72 5.10
C ARG A 387 8.03 30.59 4.64
N PHE A 388 8.92 31.46 5.13
CA PHE A 388 10.33 31.42 4.77
C PHE A 388 10.96 30.09 5.19
N ALA A 389 10.84 29.72 6.47
CA ALA A 389 11.37 28.46 6.99
C ALA A 389 10.77 27.24 6.29
N GLY A 390 9.45 27.26 6.03
CA GLY A 390 8.75 26.22 5.29
C GLY A 390 9.30 26.05 3.87
N ASN A 391 9.45 27.13 3.10
CA ASN A 391 10.02 27.07 1.75
C ASN A 391 11.47 26.58 1.75
N THR A 392 12.30 27.04 2.69
CA THR A 392 13.68 26.57 2.84
C THR A 392 13.72 25.07 3.16
N LEU A 393 12.88 24.61 4.10
CA LEU A 393 12.78 23.20 4.44
C LEU A 393 12.32 22.36 3.23
N LEU A 394 11.34 22.83 2.46
CA LEU A 394 10.92 22.13 1.24
C LEU A 394 12.04 22.03 0.21
N ALA A 395 12.81 23.11 -0.02
CA ALA A 395 13.94 23.07 -0.94
C ALA A 395 14.98 22.02 -0.52
N ILE A 396 15.31 21.95 0.77
CA ILE A 396 16.21 20.93 1.33
C ILE A 396 15.63 19.53 1.14
N ILE A 397 14.34 19.35 1.44
CA ILE A 397 13.65 18.07 1.28
C ILE A 397 13.66 17.60 -0.18
N PHE A 398 13.47 18.50 -1.15
CA PHE A 398 13.54 18.11 -2.56
C PHE A 398 14.95 17.68 -2.97
N ILE A 399 16.00 18.28 -2.40
CA ILE A 399 17.37 17.80 -2.57
C ILE A 399 17.51 16.39 -1.98
N VAL A 400 17.00 16.14 -0.77
CA VAL A 400 17.01 14.82 -0.14
C VAL A 400 16.25 13.79 -0.99
N ILE A 401 15.04 14.11 -1.46
CA ILE A 401 14.26 13.23 -2.34
C ILE A 401 15.07 12.91 -3.60
N PHE A 402 15.68 13.93 -4.21
CA PHE A 402 16.45 13.75 -5.42
C PHE A 402 17.62 12.81 -5.19
N THR A 403 18.45 13.05 -4.16
CA THR A 403 19.65 12.25 -3.90
C THR A 403 19.32 10.83 -3.43
N THR A 404 18.33 10.66 -2.56
CA THR A 404 17.89 9.33 -2.08
C THR A 404 17.32 8.46 -3.19
N ALA A 405 16.72 9.09 -4.21
CA ALA A 405 16.21 8.41 -5.38
C ALA A 405 17.28 8.05 -6.42
N LEU A 406 18.57 8.41 -6.25
CA LEU A 406 19.62 8.05 -7.22
C LEU A 406 20.12 6.62 -7.02
N GLN A 407 20.38 5.95 -8.13
CA GLN A 407 20.92 4.59 -8.17
C GLN A 407 22.07 4.50 -9.16
N SER A 408 23.02 3.60 -8.89
CA SER A 408 24.20 3.38 -9.71
C SER A 408 24.57 1.90 -9.68
N ILE A 409 25.10 1.38 -10.79
CA ILE A 409 25.63 0.01 -10.84
C ILE A 409 26.84 -0.17 -9.91
N HIS A 410 27.47 0.92 -9.47
CA HIS A 410 28.58 0.92 -8.52
C HIS A 410 28.13 0.97 -7.06
N ALA A 411 26.91 0.51 -6.78
CA ALA A 411 26.32 0.45 -5.44
C ALA A 411 25.35 -0.75 -5.34
N PRO A 412 25.00 -1.19 -4.11
CA PRO A 412 23.92 -2.15 -3.93
C PRO A 412 22.62 -1.61 -4.56
N ILE A 413 21.87 -2.50 -5.21
CA ILE A 413 20.59 -2.17 -5.87
C ILE A 413 19.57 -3.28 -5.64
N ASP A 414 18.29 -2.91 -5.73
CA ASP A 414 17.18 -3.87 -5.78
C ASP A 414 16.89 -4.26 -7.24
N ALA A 415 17.58 -5.29 -7.71
CA ALA A 415 17.43 -5.77 -9.07
C ALA A 415 15.98 -6.21 -9.36
N PHE A 416 15.33 -6.92 -8.43
CA PHE A 416 13.96 -7.43 -8.57
C PHE A 416 12.96 -6.32 -8.89
N HIS A 417 13.00 -5.23 -8.12
CA HIS A 417 12.10 -4.11 -8.35
C HIS A 417 12.52 -3.27 -9.56
N LEU A 418 13.82 -3.08 -9.81
CA LEU A 418 14.28 -2.28 -10.95
C LEU A 418 14.04 -2.96 -12.32
N ASN A 419 14.07 -4.29 -12.38
CA ASN A 419 14.06 -5.01 -13.65
C ASN A 419 12.84 -4.73 -14.54
N PRO A 420 11.59 -4.80 -14.02
CA PRO A 420 10.40 -4.51 -14.82
C PRO A 420 10.35 -3.06 -15.31
N ILE A 421 11.15 -2.17 -14.73
CA ILE A 421 11.27 -0.78 -15.15
C ILE A 421 12.37 -0.61 -16.22
N LEU A 422 13.52 -1.22 -16.00
CA LEU A 422 14.70 -1.06 -16.85
C LEU A 422 14.60 -1.85 -18.14
N TYR A 423 14.01 -3.04 -18.09
CA TYR A 423 13.89 -3.92 -19.26
C TYR A 423 13.17 -3.27 -20.44
N PRO A 424 11.94 -2.73 -20.32
CA PRO A 424 11.29 -2.10 -21.47
C PRO A 424 12.04 -0.85 -21.96
N LEU A 425 12.72 -0.10 -21.06
CA LEU A 425 13.55 1.03 -21.46
C LEU A 425 14.77 0.60 -22.29
N SER A 426 15.46 -0.47 -21.86
CA SER A 426 16.65 -0.96 -22.55
C SER A 426 16.31 -1.53 -23.92
N GLN A 427 15.21 -2.30 -24.02
CA GLN A 427 14.78 -2.86 -25.30
C GLN A 427 14.31 -1.79 -26.30
N LEU A 428 13.61 -0.75 -25.85
CA LEU A 428 13.24 0.37 -26.73
C LEU A 428 14.46 1.16 -27.21
N MET A 429 15.48 1.30 -26.37
CA MET A 429 16.77 1.88 -26.77
C MET A 429 17.51 1.00 -27.79
N ALA A 430 17.32 -0.32 -27.73
CA ALA A 430 17.82 -1.29 -28.69
C ALA A 430 16.95 -1.45 -29.95
N GLY A 431 15.91 -0.63 -30.11
CA GLY A 431 15.08 -0.58 -31.32
C GLY A 431 13.85 -1.50 -31.32
N LYS A 432 13.49 -2.11 -30.19
CA LYS A 432 12.22 -2.83 -30.03
C LYS A 432 11.05 -1.88 -29.75
N PHE A 433 9.83 -2.36 -29.95
CA PHE A 433 8.60 -1.59 -29.81
C PHE A 433 7.65 -2.20 -28.77
N LEU A 434 7.06 -1.35 -27.92
CA LEU A 434 6.07 -1.80 -26.93
C LEU A 434 4.78 -2.29 -27.60
N LEU A 435 4.22 -3.37 -27.05
CA LEU A 435 3.03 -4.06 -27.56
C LEU A 435 3.19 -4.66 -28.97
N VAL A 436 4.44 -4.76 -29.46
CA VAL A 436 4.81 -5.51 -30.66
C VAL A 436 5.83 -6.57 -30.25
N ASP A 437 6.99 -6.12 -29.74
CA ASP A 437 8.10 -7.00 -29.37
C ASP A 437 8.23 -7.17 -27.85
N VAL A 438 7.85 -6.15 -27.07
CA VAL A 438 8.10 -6.11 -25.62
C VAL A 438 6.85 -5.69 -24.85
N PRO A 439 6.38 -6.48 -23.88
CA PRO A 439 5.35 -6.06 -22.94
C PRO A 439 5.94 -5.16 -21.84
N SER A 440 5.09 -4.42 -21.14
CA SER A 440 5.49 -3.60 -19.99
C SER A 440 4.41 -3.66 -18.92
N ILE A 441 4.76 -4.17 -17.75
CA ILE A 441 3.83 -4.34 -16.62
C ILE A 441 3.25 -3.02 -16.12
N TYR A 442 3.97 -1.91 -16.29
CA TYR A 442 3.56 -0.61 -15.77
C TYR A 442 3.04 0.36 -16.83
N GLY A 443 2.67 -0.15 -18.01
CA GLY A 443 2.10 0.64 -19.10
C GLY A 443 3.16 1.19 -20.06
N LEU A 444 2.79 2.24 -20.80
CA LEU A 444 3.59 2.80 -21.90
C LEU A 444 4.49 3.98 -21.48
N TYR A 445 4.73 4.18 -20.17
CA TYR A 445 5.68 5.18 -19.70
C TYR A 445 7.05 5.16 -20.42
N PRO A 446 7.62 3.99 -20.85
CA PRO A 446 8.93 3.95 -21.49
C PRO A 446 9.00 4.81 -22.77
N ILE A 447 7.91 4.90 -23.53
CA ILE A 447 7.83 5.68 -24.78
C ILE A 447 8.09 7.17 -24.53
N PHE A 448 7.69 7.67 -23.36
CA PHE A 448 7.87 9.07 -22.99
C PHE A 448 9.25 9.34 -22.40
N ILE A 449 9.89 8.33 -21.80
CA ILE A 449 11.20 8.44 -21.15
C ILE A 449 12.35 8.24 -22.14
N VAL A 450 12.22 7.29 -23.07
CA VAL A 450 13.26 6.94 -24.06
C VAL A 450 13.79 8.14 -24.85
N PRO A 451 12.97 9.11 -25.32
CA PRO A 451 13.47 10.32 -25.96
C PRO A 451 14.45 11.11 -25.09
N ILE A 452 14.23 11.15 -23.77
CA ILE A 452 15.12 11.81 -22.81
C ILE A 452 16.40 10.98 -22.66
N ILE A 453 16.30 9.66 -22.54
CA ILE A 453 17.46 8.77 -22.47
C ILE A 453 18.34 8.88 -23.73
N LYS A 454 17.75 9.03 -24.93
CA LYS A 454 18.50 9.23 -26.18
C LYS A 454 19.36 10.50 -26.16
N LEU A 455 18.99 11.53 -25.38
CA LEU A 455 19.77 12.77 -25.25
C LEU A 455 20.95 12.63 -24.28
N PHE A 456 20.80 11.84 -23.21
CA PHE A 456 21.80 11.74 -22.13
C PHE A 456 22.58 10.42 -22.11
N GLY A 457 22.15 9.42 -22.89
CA GLY A 457 22.68 8.06 -22.86
C GLY A 457 21.98 7.16 -21.83
N PHE A 458 21.92 5.86 -22.13
CA PHE A 458 21.42 4.87 -21.19
C PHE A 458 22.44 4.63 -20.08
N SER A 459 22.01 4.83 -18.84
CA SER A 459 22.66 4.32 -17.63
C SER A 459 21.63 4.28 -16.49
N LEU A 460 21.85 3.45 -15.48
CA LEU A 460 21.03 3.40 -14.27
C LEU A 460 21.00 4.77 -13.56
N LEU A 461 22.12 5.50 -13.58
CA LEU A 461 22.21 6.85 -13.01
C LEU A 461 21.34 7.85 -13.79
N THR A 462 21.38 7.84 -15.12
CA THR A 462 20.51 8.71 -15.95
C THR A 462 19.04 8.42 -15.69
N ILE A 463 18.66 7.15 -15.67
CA ILE A 463 17.27 6.72 -15.49
C ILE A 463 16.77 7.08 -14.09
N SER A 464 17.55 6.79 -13.05
CA SER A 464 17.21 7.16 -11.67
C SER A 464 17.12 8.68 -11.48
N ALA A 465 17.97 9.48 -12.13
CA ALA A 465 17.88 10.94 -12.10
C ALA A 465 16.60 11.48 -12.77
N ILE A 466 16.18 10.88 -13.90
CA ILE A 466 14.90 11.21 -14.54
C ILE A 466 13.75 10.89 -13.58
N PHE A 467 13.73 9.70 -12.99
CA PHE A 467 12.70 9.29 -12.05
C PHE A 467 12.68 10.15 -10.78
N ALA A 468 13.84 10.48 -10.21
CA ALA A 468 14.00 11.41 -9.09
C ALA A 468 13.37 12.79 -9.39
N THR A 469 13.58 13.29 -10.61
CA THR A 469 12.97 14.54 -11.08
C THR A 469 11.46 14.43 -11.17
N LEU A 470 10.94 13.33 -11.71
CA LEU A 470 9.49 13.08 -11.81
C LEU A 470 8.82 12.93 -10.43
N ILE A 471 9.50 12.32 -9.46
CA ILE A 471 9.04 12.28 -8.05
C ILE A 471 8.94 13.72 -7.51
N GLY A 472 9.96 14.55 -7.73
CA GLY A 472 9.93 15.97 -7.37
C GLY A 472 8.75 16.72 -7.99
N ILE A 473 8.51 16.55 -9.30
CA ILE A 473 7.38 17.16 -10.02
C ILE A 473 6.04 16.71 -9.43
N SER A 474 5.91 15.44 -9.07
CA SER A 474 4.70 14.88 -8.46
C SER A 474 4.39 15.58 -7.13
N TYR A 475 5.38 15.66 -6.23
CA TYR A 475 5.18 16.31 -4.93
C TYR A 475 5.04 17.83 -5.01
N ILE A 476 5.70 18.51 -5.97
CA ILE A 476 5.45 19.93 -6.26
C ILE A 476 3.99 20.13 -6.68
N SER A 477 3.46 19.26 -7.55
CA SER A 477 2.06 19.34 -8.01
C SER A 477 1.08 19.16 -6.86
N LEU A 478 1.32 18.21 -5.95
CA LEU A 478 0.53 18.05 -4.73
C LEU A 478 0.61 19.30 -3.83
N PHE A 479 1.80 19.87 -3.63
CA PHE A 479 1.95 21.10 -2.85
C PHE A 479 1.16 22.27 -3.46
N LEU A 480 1.17 22.42 -4.79
CA LEU A 480 0.41 23.44 -5.49
C LEU A 480 -1.11 23.26 -5.33
N PHE A 481 -1.61 22.01 -5.30
CA PHE A 481 -3.00 21.72 -4.95
C PHE A 481 -3.30 22.14 -3.50
N MET A 482 -2.48 21.67 -2.54
CA MET A 482 -2.68 21.97 -1.12
C MET A 482 -2.64 23.48 -0.84
N ARG A 483 -1.74 24.23 -1.48
CA ARG A 483 -1.62 25.69 -1.35
C ARG A 483 -2.88 26.43 -1.80
N ARG A 484 -3.68 25.86 -2.71
CA ARG A 484 -4.98 26.41 -3.12
C ARG A 484 -6.12 25.99 -2.19
N ALA A 485 -5.97 24.87 -1.48
CA ALA A 485 -7.01 24.29 -0.63
C ALA A 485 -6.92 24.71 0.84
N ILE A 486 -5.72 25.06 1.32
CA ILE A 486 -5.40 25.31 2.73
C ILE A 486 -4.95 26.75 2.91
N ALA A 487 -5.66 27.51 3.75
CA ALA A 487 -5.33 28.91 4.03
C ALA A 487 -4.26 29.06 5.11
N ASN A 488 -4.29 28.23 6.15
CA ASN A 488 -3.32 28.28 7.24
C ASN A 488 -1.95 27.74 6.81
N THR A 489 -0.94 28.60 6.86
CA THR A 489 0.44 28.30 6.45
C THR A 489 1.06 27.13 7.20
N LEU A 490 0.88 27.05 8.53
CA LEU A 490 1.47 25.99 9.32
C LEU A 490 0.80 24.64 9.00
N LEU A 491 -0.52 24.61 8.84
CA LEU A 491 -1.25 23.42 8.37
C LEU A 491 -0.87 23.01 6.94
N LEU A 492 -0.61 23.98 6.06
CA LEU A 492 -0.13 23.71 4.70
C LEU A 492 1.21 22.96 4.73
N TYR A 493 2.22 23.52 5.42
CA TYR A 493 3.55 22.88 5.47
C TYR A 493 3.53 21.59 6.28
N SER A 494 2.97 21.58 7.49
CA SER A 494 2.92 20.35 8.31
C SER A 494 2.09 19.25 7.66
N GLY A 495 0.97 19.60 7.00
CA GLY A 495 0.15 18.65 6.25
C GLY A 495 0.89 18.08 5.04
N PHE A 496 1.61 18.91 4.29
CA PHE A 496 2.43 18.44 3.18
C PHE A 496 3.60 17.56 3.63
N LEU A 497 4.21 17.88 4.76
CA LEU A 497 5.24 17.05 5.39
C LEU A 497 4.68 15.71 5.87
N ALA A 498 3.43 15.65 6.33
CA ALA A 498 2.77 14.37 6.61
C ALA A 498 2.57 13.54 5.33
N VAL A 499 2.15 14.16 4.22
CA VAL A 499 2.07 13.47 2.93
C VAL A 499 3.43 12.88 2.55
N LEU A 500 4.51 13.65 2.64
CA LEU A 500 5.86 13.17 2.32
C LEU A 500 6.36 12.07 3.27
N LEU A 501 6.20 12.27 4.58
CA LEU A 501 6.67 11.31 5.58
C LEU A 501 5.99 9.96 5.38
N TYR A 502 4.66 9.94 5.40
CA TYR A 502 3.93 8.68 5.34
C TYR A 502 3.92 8.10 3.93
N SER A 503 3.88 8.89 2.86
CA SER A 503 3.75 8.32 1.52
C SER A 503 5.09 7.99 0.85
N TYR A 504 6.22 8.58 1.28
CA TYR A 504 7.54 8.40 0.65
C TYR A 504 8.61 7.97 1.65
N PHE A 505 8.95 8.83 2.62
CA PHE A 505 10.09 8.59 3.51
C PHE A 505 9.92 7.39 4.43
N ALA A 506 8.69 7.05 4.79
CA ALA A 506 8.36 5.84 5.55
C ALA A 506 9.00 4.60 4.92
N ILE A 507 8.91 4.48 3.59
CA ILE A 507 9.46 3.33 2.87
C ILE A 507 10.94 3.56 2.53
N THR A 508 11.27 4.68 1.90
CA THR A 508 12.60 4.88 1.31
C THR A 508 13.71 5.21 2.32
N VAL A 509 13.36 5.60 3.55
CA VAL A 509 14.33 5.99 4.58
C VAL A 509 14.16 5.18 5.85
N HIS A 510 12.94 5.11 6.40
CA HIS A 510 12.73 4.47 7.72
C HIS A 510 12.76 2.94 7.65
N LEU A 511 12.34 2.33 6.54
CA LEU A 511 12.44 0.88 6.33
C LEU A 511 13.77 0.48 5.68
N GLY A 512 14.56 1.45 5.20
CA GLY A 512 15.81 1.18 4.47
C GLY A 512 15.59 0.53 3.09
N ASP A 513 14.36 0.60 2.55
CA ASP A 513 14.05 0.04 1.24
C ASP A 513 14.62 0.90 0.10
N PHE A 514 14.91 0.23 -1.01
CA PHE A 514 15.33 0.91 -2.24
C PHE A 514 14.20 1.78 -2.83
N PRO A 515 14.52 2.82 -3.62
CA PRO A 515 13.53 3.65 -4.30
C PRO A 515 12.58 2.84 -5.19
N TYR A 516 11.32 2.79 -4.79
CA TYR A 516 10.23 2.06 -5.45
C TYR A 516 9.62 2.87 -6.62
N TYR A 517 10.32 2.95 -7.76
CA TYR A 517 9.89 3.78 -8.89
C TYR A 517 8.56 3.33 -9.55
N GLN A 518 8.13 2.09 -9.32
CA GLN A 518 6.84 1.56 -9.82
C GLN A 518 5.66 2.31 -9.23
N TYR A 519 5.82 2.94 -8.06
CA TYR A 519 4.76 3.72 -7.44
C TYR A 519 4.96 5.23 -7.66
N TRP A 520 6.06 5.84 -7.21
CA TRP A 520 6.10 7.31 -7.07
C TRP A 520 6.20 8.09 -8.37
N PRO A 521 7.11 7.81 -9.31
CA PRO A 521 7.01 8.48 -10.59
C PRO A 521 5.98 7.83 -11.50
N ILE A 522 5.82 6.49 -11.46
CA ILE A 522 4.98 5.79 -12.42
C ILE A 522 3.49 5.93 -12.11
N ARG A 523 3.05 5.65 -10.88
CA ARG A 523 1.63 5.69 -10.49
C ARG A 523 1.17 7.04 -9.95
N LEU A 524 2.04 7.80 -9.27
CA LEU A 524 1.65 9.03 -8.57
C LEU A 524 1.72 10.32 -9.44
N LEU A 525 2.53 10.37 -10.50
CA LEU A 525 2.72 11.58 -11.32
C LEU A 525 1.41 12.16 -11.87
N PHE A 526 0.60 11.34 -12.54
CA PHE A 526 -0.64 11.80 -13.16
C PHE A 526 -1.76 12.13 -12.17
N PRO A 527 -1.98 11.36 -11.09
CA PRO A 527 -2.84 11.79 -9.98
C PRO A 527 -2.45 13.16 -9.40
N ALA A 528 -1.16 13.41 -9.20
CA ALA A 528 -0.68 14.67 -8.64
C ALA A 528 -0.86 15.86 -9.62
N LEU A 529 -0.50 15.67 -10.90
CA LEU A 529 -0.72 16.66 -11.95
C LEU A 529 -2.21 16.97 -12.12
N PHE A 530 -3.06 15.94 -12.12
CA PHE A 530 -4.51 16.09 -12.19
C PHE A 530 -5.02 16.99 -11.07
N LEU A 531 -4.64 16.75 -9.82
CA LEU A 531 -5.04 17.59 -8.69
C LEU A 531 -4.60 19.06 -8.88
N ALA A 532 -3.34 19.29 -9.25
CA ALA A 532 -2.82 20.64 -9.46
C ALA A 532 -3.57 21.40 -10.56
N LEU A 533 -3.88 20.73 -11.67
CA LEU A 533 -4.55 21.28 -12.84
C LEU A 533 -6.06 21.43 -12.64
N ILE A 534 -6.72 20.48 -11.97
CA ILE A 534 -8.16 20.57 -11.72
C ILE A 534 -8.46 21.70 -10.75
N ALA A 535 -7.62 21.90 -9.74
CA ALA A 535 -7.75 23.07 -8.87
C ALA A 535 -7.64 24.38 -9.66
N LYS A 536 -6.66 24.48 -10.57
CA LYS A 536 -6.52 25.66 -11.43
C LYS A 536 -7.75 25.87 -12.33
N PHE A 537 -8.23 24.81 -13.00
CA PHE A 537 -9.41 24.87 -13.86
C PHE A 537 -10.67 25.25 -13.09
N LEU A 538 -10.88 24.73 -11.88
CA LEU A 538 -12.06 25.04 -11.07
C LEU A 538 -12.06 26.48 -10.53
N ASP A 539 -10.90 27.14 -10.51
CA ASP A 539 -10.72 28.54 -10.12
C ASP A 539 -10.92 29.50 -11.31
N ASP A 540 -10.30 29.22 -12.46
CA ASP A 540 -10.26 30.14 -13.60
C ASP A 540 -11.11 29.75 -14.82
N GLU A 541 -11.48 28.47 -14.93
CA GLU A 541 -12.23 27.84 -16.02
C GLU A 541 -11.68 28.13 -17.43
N LYS A 542 -10.37 28.38 -17.53
CA LYS A 542 -9.73 28.69 -18.81
C LYS A 542 -9.63 27.45 -19.68
N LEU A 543 -9.81 27.66 -20.99
CA LEU A 543 -9.61 26.62 -22.00
C LEU A 543 -8.22 25.99 -21.92
N SER A 544 -7.18 26.76 -21.59
CA SER A 544 -5.82 26.23 -21.44
C SER A 544 -5.69 25.25 -20.27
N SER A 545 -6.33 25.54 -19.13
CA SER A 545 -6.39 24.62 -17.99
C SER A 545 -7.18 23.36 -18.33
N TYR A 546 -8.28 23.50 -19.09
CA TYR A 546 -9.08 22.36 -19.57
C TYR A 546 -8.33 21.47 -20.56
N ILE A 547 -7.65 22.05 -21.56
CA ILE A 547 -6.82 21.29 -22.51
C ILE A 547 -5.67 20.58 -21.78
N ALA A 548 -5.02 21.24 -20.81
CA ALA A 548 -3.98 20.62 -20.00
C ALA A 548 -4.51 19.42 -19.20
N LEU A 549 -5.75 19.48 -18.68
CA LEU A 549 -6.41 18.35 -18.04
C LEU A 549 -6.67 17.19 -19.02
N LEU A 550 -7.20 17.49 -20.21
CA LEU A 550 -7.46 16.47 -21.23
C LEU A 550 -6.16 15.76 -21.66
N ALA A 551 -5.07 16.53 -21.83
CA ALA A 551 -3.75 15.99 -22.13
C ALA A 551 -3.24 15.12 -20.97
N THR A 552 -3.35 15.59 -19.72
CA THR A 552 -2.92 14.86 -18.53
C THR A 552 -3.65 13.53 -18.39
N VAL A 553 -4.97 13.51 -18.55
CA VAL A 553 -5.76 12.27 -18.45
C VAL A 553 -5.43 11.31 -19.60
N SER A 554 -5.33 11.81 -20.83
CA SER A 554 -5.09 10.97 -22.01
C SER A 554 -3.69 10.37 -22.01
N ILE A 555 -2.67 11.14 -21.62
CA ILE A 555 -1.30 10.64 -21.46
C ILE A 555 -1.21 9.73 -20.24
N GLY A 556 -1.84 10.09 -19.13
CA GLY A 556 -1.83 9.29 -17.90
C GLY A 556 -2.34 7.88 -18.11
N LEU A 557 -3.40 7.72 -18.91
CA LEU A 557 -3.93 6.42 -19.31
C LEU A 557 -2.90 5.55 -20.06
N LEU A 558 -2.16 6.14 -20.99
CA LEU A 558 -1.11 5.42 -21.73
C LEU A 558 0.09 5.15 -20.83
N TRP A 559 0.48 6.12 -19.99
CA TRP A 559 1.63 6.04 -19.11
C TRP A 559 1.52 4.87 -18.14
N ASN A 560 0.42 4.80 -17.38
CA ASN A 560 0.12 3.71 -16.47
C ASN A 560 -1.40 3.51 -16.40
N LEU A 561 -1.87 2.34 -16.82
CA LEU A 561 -3.30 2.06 -16.92
C LEU A 561 -3.98 2.10 -15.53
N ASP A 562 -3.34 1.55 -14.50
CA ASP A 562 -3.89 1.45 -13.13
C ASP A 562 -4.31 2.82 -12.59
N SER A 563 -3.39 3.79 -12.55
CA SER A 563 -3.69 5.12 -12.02
C SER A 563 -4.33 6.05 -13.06
N GLY A 564 -4.05 5.84 -14.36
CA GLY A 564 -4.61 6.61 -15.46
C GLY A 564 -6.13 6.48 -15.59
N VAL A 565 -6.67 5.25 -15.47
CA VAL A 565 -8.13 5.02 -15.44
C VAL A 565 -8.78 5.74 -14.27
N ILE A 566 -8.15 5.72 -13.09
CA ILE A 566 -8.68 6.38 -11.90
C ILE A 566 -8.72 7.91 -12.08
N VAL A 567 -7.70 8.48 -12.70
CA VAL A 567 -7.64 9.91 -13.03
C VAL A 567 -8.69 10.30 -14.08
N LEU A 568 -8.93 9.45 -15.09
CA LEU A 568 -10.00 9.61 -16.08
C LEU A 568 -11.39 9.62 -15.43
N ILE A 569 -11.71 8.61 -14.61
CA ILE A 569 -12.98 8.51 -13.89
C ILE A 569 -13.17 9.72 -12.96
N SER A 570 -12.10 10.12 -12.27
CA SER A 570 -12.13 11.29 -11.39
C SER A 570 -12.45 12.58 -12.13
N LEU A 571 -11.89 12.79 -13.33
CA LEU A 571 -12.20 13.95 -14.18
C LEU A 571 -13.68 13.96 -14.58
N ILE A 572 -14.22 12.82 -15.04
CA ILE A 572 -15.63 12.71 -15.43
C ILE A 572 -16.54 13.04 -14.25
N ALA A 573 -16.24 12.48 -13.07
CA ALA A 573 -17.05 12.66 -11.88
C ALA A 573 -17.00 14.10 -11.35
N ILE A 574 -15.84 14.75 -11.31
CA ILE A 574 -15.74 16.14 -10.83
C ILE A 574 -16.35 17.14 -11.82
N LEU A 575 -16.22 16.93 -13.13
CA LEU A 575 -16.89 17.78 -14.12
C LEU A 575 -18.40 17.61 -14.04
N THR A 576 -18.87 16.38 -13.82
CA THR A 576 -20.30 16.13 -13.56
C THR A 576 -20.77 16.91 -12.33
N TYR A 577 -20.06 16.77 -11.21
CA TYR A 577 -20.34 17.54 -9.99
C TYR A 577 -20.37 19.05 -10.27
N HIS A 578 -19.39 19.59 -10.99
CA HIS A 578 -19.28 21.00 -11.35
C HIS A 578 -20.48 21.49 -12.17
N GLU A 579 -20.95 20.72 -13.15
CA GLU A 579 -22.13 21.09 -13.96
C GLU A 579 -23.43 21.10 -13.15
N PHE A 580 -23.57 20.20 -12.16
CA PHE A 580 -24.69 20.23 -11.21
C PHE A 580 -24.72 21.52 -10.36
N THR A 581 -23.57 22.19 -10.18
CA THR A 581 -23.50 23.47 -9.45
C THR A 581 -23.93 24.68 -10.27
N LYS A 582 -23.95 24.57 -11.61
CA LYS A 582 -24.11 25.72 -12.50
C LYS A 582 -25.41 25.73 -13.30
N ALA A 583 -25.74 24.60 -13.92
CA ALA A 583 -26.81 24.58 -14.91
C ALA A 583 -28.19 24.64 -14.23
N THR A 584 -29.09 25.44 -14.82
CA THR A 584 -30.37 25.79 -14.21
C THR A 584 -31.45 24.74 -14.48
N SER A 585 -31.39 24.05 -15.63
CA SER A 585 -32.33 23.01 -16.04
C SER A 585 -31.65 21.64 -16.15
N LEU A 586 -32.45 20.57 -16.02
CA LEU A 586 -31.96 19.20 -16.15
C LEU A 586 -31.45 18.89 -17.57
N GLY A 587 -32.12 19.42 -18.60
CA GLY A 587 -31.71 19.25 -20.00
C GLY A 587 -30.36 19.90 -20.31
N GLU A 588 -30.12 21.11 -19.78
CA GLU A 588 -28.82 21.78 -19.92
C GLU A 588 -27.70 20.99 -19.22
N ARG A 589 -27.97 20.47 -18.00
CA ARG A 589 -27.02 19.62 -17.26
C ARG A 589 -26.65 18.38 -18.07
N ALA A 590 -27.65 17.63 -18.52
CA ALA A 590 -27.45 16.40 -19.30
C ALA A 590 -26.63 16.67 -20.58
N ARG A 591 -26.94 17.77 -21.29
CA ARG A 591 -26.19 18.17 -22.48
C ARG A 591 -24.72 18.48 -22.16
N LYS A 592 -24.43 19.30 -21.15
CA LYS A 592 -23.04 19.67 -20.81
C LYS A 592 -22.23 18.48 -20.29
N ILE A 593 -22.82 17.65 -19.45
CA ILE A 593 -22.21 16.40 -18.96
C ILE A 593 -21.92 15.48 -20.16
N GLY A 594 -22.90 15.27 -21.04
CA GLY A 594 -22.72 14.47 -22.26
C GLY A 594 -21.63 15.03 -23.17
N THR A 595 -21.56 16.35 -23.36
CA THR A 595 -20.49 17.00 -24.14
C THR A 595 -19.11 16.75 -23.51
N ASN A 596 -18.96 16.91 -22.19
CA ASN A 596 -17.69 16.65 -21.52
C ASN A 596 -17.27 15.18 -21.66
N ILE A 597 -18.19 14.24 -21.47
CA ILE A 597 -17.92 12.79 -21.65
C ILE A 597 -17.49 12.50 -23.09
N LEU A 598 -18.18 13.05 -24.09
CA LEU A 598 -17.82 12.85 -25.51
C LEU A 598 -16.46 13.45 -25.85
N ILE A 599 -16.13 14.65 -25.32
CA ILE A 599 -14.82 15.27 -25.53
C ILE A 599 -13.73 14.39 -24.90
N ILE A 600 -13.91 13.97 -23.65
CA ILE A 600 -12.96 13.12 -22.93
C ILE A 600 -12.74 11.80 -23.69
N ALA A 601 -13.83 11.10 -24.04
CA ALA A 601 -13.77 9.85 -24.79
C ALA A 601 -13.10 10.04 -26.16
N GLY A 602 -13.42 11.12 -26.87
CA GLY A 602 -12.80 11.47 -28.14
C GLY A 602 -11.30 11.73 -28.01
N THR A 603 -10.86 12.46 -26.98
CA THR A 603 -9.43 12.71 -26.73
C THR A 603 -8.67 11.45 -26.37
N THR A 604 -9.26 10.55 -25.58
CA THR A 604 -8.67 9.26 -25.22
C THR A 604 -8.60 8.32 -26.43
N ALA A 605 -9.65 8.25 -27.25
CA ALA A 605 -9.61 7.47 -28.49
C ALA A 605 -8.53 8.01 -29.43
N LEU A 606 -8.43 9.33 -29.55
CA LEU A 606 -7.42 9.99 -30.39
C LEU A 606 -5.99 9.69 -29.90
N SER A 607 -5.73 9.68 -28.58
CA SER A 607 -4.40 9.33 -28.06
C SER A 607 -4.01 7.87 -28.36
N LEU A 608 -4.95 6.93 -28.23
CA LEU A 608 -4.74 5.53 -28.61
C LEU A 608 -4.49 5.36 -30.11
N VAL A 609 -5.22 6.08 -30.96
CA VAL A 609 -5.02 6.10 -32.41
C VAL A 609 -3.65 6.67 -32.76
N PHE A 610 -3.25 7.79 -32.15
CA PHE A 610 -1.91 8.36 -32.37
C PHE A 610 -0.79 7.42 -31.94
N PHE A 611 -0.93 6.77 -30.78
CA PHE A 611 0.01 5.76 -30.34
C PHE A 611 0.08 4.59 -31.35
N SER A 612 -1.06 4.10 -31.82
CA SER A 612 -1.12 2.99 -32.78
C SER A 612 -0.47 3.34 -34.12
N ILE A 613 -0.76 4.54 -34.64
CA ILE A 613 -0.12 5.06 -35.86
C ILE A 613 1.38 5.24 -35.66
N TYR A 614 1.80 5.80 -34.53
CA TYR A 614 3.22 5.96 -34.20
C TYR A 614 3.95 4.60 -34.20
N THR A 615 3.40 3.60 -33.50
CA THR A 615 3.99 2.27 -33.45
C THR A 615 4.02 1.61 -34.82
N TYR A 616 2.95 1.74 -35.61
CA TYR A 616 2.90 1.20 -36.97
C TYR A 616 3.94 1.85 -37.90
N ILE A 617 4.10 3.17 -37.85
CA ILE A 617 5.09 3.88 -38.67
C ILE A 617 6.51 3.43 -38.33
N GLN A 618 6.79 3.15 -37.05
CA GLN A 618 8.14 2.80 -36.61
C GLN A 618 8.47 1.31 -36.76
N SER A 619 7.50 0.42 -36.53
CA SER A 619 7.69 -1.04 -36.51
C SER A 619 7.19 -1.77 -37.76
N GLY A 620 6.29 -1.15 -38.54
CA GLY A 620 5.56 -1.83 -39.61
C GLY A 620 4.40 -2.72 -39.14
N VAL A 621 4.17 -2.82 -37.82
CA VAL A 621 3.16 -3.70 -37.21
C VAL A 621 2.23 -2.88 -36.30
N MET A 622 0.94 -3.20 -36.31
CA MET A 622 -0.02 -2.57 -35.38
C MET A 622 0.19 -3.11 -33.96
N PRO A 623 0.16 -2.25 -32.92
CA PRO A 623 0.33 -2.73 -31.55
C PRO A 623 -0.84 -3.59 -31.09
N ALA A 624 -0.53 -4.65 -30.35
CA ALA A 624 -1.52 -5.49 -29.68
C ALA A 624 -2.05 -4.78 -28.42
N LEU A 625 -3.04 -3.90 -28.59
CA LEU A 625 -3.61 -3.12 -27.47
C LEU A 625 -4.18 -3.98 -26.34
N SER A 626 -4.53 -5.24 -26.60
CA SER A 626 -4.95 -6.20 -25.56
C SER A 626 -3.85 -6.47 -24.53
N VAL A 627 -2.58 -6.42 -24.94
CA VAL A 627 -1.43 -6.63 -24.05
C VAL A 627 -1.33 -5.51 -23.00
N LEU A 628 -1.87 -4.32 -23.26
CA LEU A 628 -1.90 -3.21 -22.30
C LEU A 628 -2.69 -3.56 -21.02
N ALA A 629 -3.67 -4.47 -21.12
CA ALA A 629 -4.52 -4.91 -20.01
C ALA A 629 -4.15 -6.29 -19.46
N GLN A 630 -3.16 -6.98 -20.04
CA GLN A 630 -2.82 -8.37 -19.70
C GLN A 630 -2.49 -8.54 -18.21
N TYR A 631 -1.69 -7.63 -17.64
CA TYR A 631 -1.31 -7.70 -16.24
C TYR A 631 -2.47 -7.37 -15.30
N GLN A 632 -3.37 -6.45 -15.68
CA GLN A 632 -4.59 -6.18 -14.91
C GLN A 632 -5.51 -7.40 -14.88
N VAL A 633 -5.59 -8.16 -15.98
CA VAL A 633 -6.31 -9.45 -16.02
C VAL A 633 -5.65 -10.48 -15.11
N MET A 634 -4.32 -10.58 -15.13
CA MET A 634 -3.56 -11.47 -14.23
C MET A 634 -3.81 -11.12 -12.75
N PHE A 635 -3.71 -9.84 -12.39
CA PHE A 635 -4.03 -9.39 -11.02
C PHE A 635 -5.48 -9.70 -10.67
N ALA A 636 -6.45 -9.37 -11.53
CA ALA A 636 -7.87 -9.68 -11.32
C ALA A 636 -8.14 -11.19 -11.17
N SER A 637 -7.24 -12.05 -11.68
CA SER A 637 -7.32 -13.50 -11.52
C SER A 637 -6.77 -14.01 -10.18
N GLY A 638 -6.30 -13.12 -9.29
CA GLY A 638 -5.85 -13.50 -7.96
C GLY A 638 -4.35 -13.35 -7.68
N TYR A 639 -3.55 -12.92 -8.66
CA TYR A 639 -2.09 -12.87 -8.52
C TYR A 639 -1.66 -11.87 -7.44
N PHE A 640 -0.93 -12.34 -6.43
CA PHE A 640 -0.51 -11.59 -5.24
C PHE A 640 -1.64 -10.92 -4.45
N MET A 641 -2.88 -11.40 -4.59
CA MET A 641 -4.00 -10.86 -3.82
C MET A 641 -3.90 -11.25 -2.35
N ILE A 642 -4.08 -10.24 -1.48
CA ILE A 642 -4.07 -10.41 -0.03
C ILE A 642 -5.41 -9.86 0.49
N PRO A 643 -6.19 -10.64 1.26
CA PRO A 643 -7.48 -10.20 1.78
C PRO A 643 -7.32 -9.02 2.74
N MET A 644 -8.33 -8.15 2.81
CA MET A 644 -8.24 -6.98 3.68
C MET A 644 -8.21 -7.39 5.16
N PRO A 645 -7.37 -6.74 5.98
CA PRO A 645 -7.49 -6.85 7.43
C PRO A 645 -8.89 -6.44 7.90
N PRO A 646 -9.39 -6.95 9.04
CA PRO A 646 -10.70 -6.57 9.56
C PRO A 646 -10.89 -5.04 9.73
N PRO A 647 -12.13 -4.51 9.71
CA PRO A 647 -12.44 -3.06 9.64
C PRO A 647 -11.94 -2.19 10.81
N LEU A 648 -11.33 -2.76 11.84
CA LEU A 648 -10.66 -2.01 12.89
C LEU A 648 -9.25 -1.57 12.48
N HIS A 649 -8.76 -1.95 11.30
CA HIS A 649 -7.46 -1.56 10.76
C HIS A 649 -7.42 -0.11 10.24
N ILE A 650 -6.23 0.48 10.09
CA ILE A 650 -6.05 1.89 9.70
C ILE A 650 -6.66 2.26 8.34
N TRP A 651 -6.78 1.29 7.43
CA TRP A 651 -7.42 1.48 6.12
C TRP A 651 -8.87 1.96 6.24
N ALA A 652 -9.60 1.56 7.29
CA ALA A 652 -10.98 1.98 7.50
C ALA A 652 -11.07 3.47 7.84
N SER A 653 -10.06 4.00 8.54
CA SER A 653 -9.96 5.44 8.83
C SER A 653 -9.70 6.25 7.57
N ILE A 654 -8.94 5.71 6.61
CA ILE A 654 -8.71 6.33 5.30
C ILE A 654 -10.01 6.42 4.50
N ILE A 655 -10.77 5.33 4.41
CA ILE A 655 -12.09 5.32 3.77
C ILE A 655 -13.06 6.30 4.46
N LEU A 656 -13.03 6.36 5.79
CA LEU A 656 -13.85 7.30 6.56
C LEU A 656 -13.57 8.76 6.16
N VAL A 657 -12.31 9.14 5.97
CA VAL A 657 -11.92 10.48 5.51
C VAL A 657 -12.54 10.78 4.14
N TYR A 658 -12.56 9.82 3.22
CA TYR A 658 -13.21 9.99 1.91
C TYR A 658 -14.74 10.10 2.01
N ILE A 659 -15.38 9.28 2.84
CA ILE A 659 -16.84 9.34 3.08
C ILE A 659 -17.23 10.71 3.66
N ILE A 660 -16.44 11.23 4.61
CA ILE A 660 -16.64 12.58 5.16
C ILE A 660 -16.55 13.63 4.04
N GLY A 661 -15.53 13.54 3.17
CA GLY A 661 -15.37 14.42 2.01
C GLY A 661 -16.57 14.39 1.07
N LEU A 662 -17.04 13.21 0.67
CA LEU A 662 -18.25 13.06 -0.16
C LEU A 662 -19.51 13.61 0.53
N THR A 663 -19.61 13.47 1.85
CA THR A 663 -20.74 14.02 2.61
C THR A 663 -20.72 15.55 2.59
N PHE A 664 -19.55 16.20 2.66
CA PHE A 664 -19.42 17.64 2.46
C PHE A 664 -19.89 18.06 1.05
N SER A 665 -19.47 17.34 0.01
CA SER A 665 -19.87 17.58 -1.37
C SER A 665 -21.39 17.51 -1.56
N ILE A 666 -22.02 16.45 -1.03
CA ILE A 666 -23.47 16.25 -1.11
C ILE A 666 -24.22 17.32 -0.34
N ARG A 667 -23.76 17.66 0.87
CA ARG A 667 -24.32 18.77 1.65
C ARG A 667 -24.30 20.07 0.84
N ALA A 668 -23.17 20.42 0.25
CA ALA A 668 -23.01 21.64 -0.52
C ALA A 668 -23.97 21.70 -1.73
N LEU A 669 -24.13 20.57 -2.44
CA LEU A 669 -25.08 20.44 -3.55
C LEU A 669 -26.54 20.60 -3.08
N VAL A 670 -26.94 19.89 -2.02
CA VAL A 670 -28.31 19.90 -1.51
C VAL A 670 -28.69 21.28 -0.97
N LEU A 671 -27.74 21.99 -0.37
CA LEU A 671 -27.92 23.36 0.11
C LEU A 671 -27.78 24.42 -1.00
N LYS A 672 -27.39 24.02 -2.22
CA LYS A 672 -27.11 24.92 -3.36
C LYS A 672 -26.11 26.03 -3.04
N ASN A 673 -25.14 25.73 -2.17
CA ASN A 673 -24.12 26.69 -1.74
C ASN A 673 -22.74 26.06 -1.88
N VAL A 674 -22.37 25.72 -3.12
CA VAL A 674 -21.10 25.06 -3.41
C VAL A 674 -19.99 26.09 -3.54
N THR A 675 -18.98 25.97 -2.68
CA THR A 675 -17.78 26.80 -2.71
C THR A 675 -16.67 26.17 -3.56
N TYR A 676 -15.63 26.95 -3.85
CA TYR A 676 -14.42 26.42 -4.50
C TYR A 676 -13.78 25.30 -3.66
N GLN A 677 -13.70 25.47 -2.33
CA GLN A 677 -13.15 24.47 -1.41
C GLN A 677 -13.93 23.15 -1.47
N ASP A 678 -15.27 23.19 -1.54
CA ASP A 678 -16.09 21.99 -1.67
C ASP A 678 -15.75 21.21 -2.95
N LYS A 679 -15.51 21.91 -4.08
CA LYS A 679 -15.11 21.25 -5.33
C LYS A 679 -13.75 20.58 -5.22
N LEU A 680 -12.78 21.19 -4.52
CA LEU A 680 -11.47 20.58 -4.27
C LEU A 680 -11.60 19.33 -3.40
N ILE A 681 -12.40 19.38 -2.32
CA ILE A 681 -12.69 18.24 -1.44
C ILE A 681 -13.34 17.10 -2.25
N THR A 682 -14.29 17.42 -3.11
CA THR A 682 -14.92 16.43 -4.01
C THR A 682 -13.88 15.76 -4.91
N ALA A 683 -13.04 16.55 -5.59
CA ALA A 683 -12.06 16.04 -6.55
C ALA A 683 -11.08 15.05 -5.90
N ILE A 684 -10.53 15.40 -4.74
CA ILE A 684 -9.57 14.55 -4.05
C ILE A 684 -10.22 13.34 -3.36
N SER A 685 -11.47 13.45 -2.90
CA SER A 685 -12.19 12.31 -2.30
C SER A 685 -12.51 11.23 -3.33
N ILE A 686 -12.93 11.63 -4.54
CA ILE A 686 -13.20 10.71 -5.65
C ILE A 686 -11.90 10.04 -6.11
N LEU A 687 -10.84 10.82 -6.30
CA LEU A 687 -9.53 10.30 -6.66
C LEU A 687 -9.00 9.32 -5.59
N GLY A 688 -9.13 9.68 -4.32
CA GLY A 688 -8.71 8.84 -3.19
C GLY A 688 -9.43 7.50 -3.14
N LEU A 689 -10.75 7.48 -3.29
CA LEU A 689 -11.51 6.23 -3.36
C LEU A 689 -11.08 5.36 -4.54
N GLY A 690 -10.84 5.97 -5.70
CA GLY A 690 -10.37 5.24 -6.86
C GLY A 690 -8.97 4.64 -6.66
N LEU A 691 -8.01 5.41 -6.14
CA LEU A 691 -6.65 4.94 -5.91
C LEU A 691 -6.58 3.87 -4.80
N PHE A 692 -7.51 3.90 -3.85
CA PHE A 692 -7.61 2.92 -2.79
C PHE A 692 -7.86 1.49 -3.32
N THR A 693 -8.38 1.33 -4.54
CA THR A 693 -8.55 0.01 -5.19
C THR A 693 -7.22 -0.74 -5.37
N TYR A 694 -6.09 -0.03 -5.43
CA TYR A 694 -4.77 -0.65 -5.44
C TYR A 694 -4.50 -1.42 -4.13
N TYR A 695 -4.84 -0.83 -2.98
CA TYR A 695 -4.69 -1.50 -1.69
C TYR A 695 -5.63 -2.70 -1.58
N THR A 696 -6.86 -2.61 -2.10
CA THR A 696 -7.81 -3.73 -2.00
C THR A 696 -7.39 -4.93 -2.81
N GLY A 697 -6.65 -4.72 -3.93
CA GLY A 697 -6.06 -5.80 -4.71
C GLY A 697 -4.81 -6.42 -4.06
N ARG A 698 -4.17 -5.73 -3.11
CA ARG A 698 -3.01 -6.23 -2.35
C ARG A 698 -2.98 -5.57 -0.98
N SER A 699 -3.74 -6.12 -0.04
CA SER A 699 -4.04 -5.48 1.25
C SER A 699 -2.90 -5.53 2.28
N HIS A 700 -1.66 -5.41 1.82
CA HIS A 700 -0.46 -5.32 2.63
C HIS A 700 -0.25 -3.88 3.11
N ASP A 701 0.23 -3.68 4.34
CA ASP A 701 0.44 -2.33 4.91
C ASP A 701 1.38 -1.47 4.06
N TYR A 702 2.43 -2.07 3.48
CA TYR A 702 3.31 -1.40 2.50
C TYR A 702 2.57 -0.87 1.28
N SER A 703 1.52 -1.57 0.84
CA SER A 703 0.71 -1.16 -0.31
C SER A 703 -0.31 -0.07 0.05
N LEU A 704 -0.54 0.20 1.35
CA LEU A 704 -1.46 1.24 1.81
C LEU A 704 -0.85 2.64 1.75
N PHE A 705 0.45 2.78 2.00
CA PHE A 705 1.13 4.09 2.07
C PHE A 705 0.94 4.94 0.82
N GLY A 706 1.20 4.33 -0.33
CA GLY A 706 1.07 4.96 -1.63
C GLY A 706 -0.32 5.58 -1.83
N PRO A 707 -1.41 4.80 -1.84
CA PRO A 707 -2.75 5.31 -2.13
C PRO A 707 -3.35 6.15 -0.99
N SER A 708 -2.71 6.25 0.18
CA SER A 708 -3.21 7.01 1.34
C SER A 708 -2.98 8.52 1.26
N PHE A 709 -2.10 9.02 0.37
CA PHE A 709 -1.81 10.45 0.28
C PHE A 709 -3.05 11.35 0.14
N PRO A 710 -4.13 10.99 -0.59
CA PRO A 710 -5.31 11.83 -0.72
C PRO A 710 -6.03 12.03 0.62
N ALA A 711 -6.01 11.02 1.50
CA ALA A 711 -6.61 11.12 2.83
C ALA A 711 -5.79 12.06 3.73
N LEU A 712 -4.46 12.01 3.66
CA LEU A 712 -3.58 12.92 4.40
C LEU A 712 -3.77 14.38 3.97
N VAL A 713 -3.95 14.63 2.67
CA VAL A 713 -4.30 15.97 2.15
C VAL A 713 -5.67 16.40 2.67
N LEU A 714 -6.68 15.52 2.63
CA LEU A 714 -8.02 15.82 3.17
C LEU A 714 -7.99 16.14 4.66
N LEU A 715 -7.21 15.41 5.45
CA LEU A 715 -7.03 15.69 6.88
C LEU A 715 -6.46 17.09 7.11
N ALA A 716 -5.48 17.52 6.31
CA ALA A 716 -4.95 18.88 6.40
C ALA A 716 -5.99 19.95 6.02
N ILE A 717 -6.80 19.70 4.98
CA ILE A 717 -7.93 20.57 4.59
C ILE A 717 -8.97 20.64 5.71
N PHE A 718 -9.37 19.51 6.28
CA PHE A 718 -10.32 19.45 7.40
C PHE A 718 -9.76 20.13 8.65
N GLY A 719 -8.46 20.02 8.91
CA GLY A 719 -7.78 20.77 9.96
C GLY A 719 -7.90 22.28 9.78
N ASP A 720 -7.72 22.78 8.55
CA ASP A 720 -7.85 24.20 8.22
C ASP A 720 -9.30 24.72 8.34
N MET A 721 -10.26 23.90 7.92
CA MET A 721 -11.69 24.18 8.06
C MET A 721 -12.10 24.22 9.54
N LEU A 722 -11.67 23.23 10.34
CA LEU A 722 -11.93 23.18 11.79
C LEU A 722 -11.31 24.38 12.49
N PHE A 723 -10.05 24.71 12.19
CA PHE A 723 -9.37 25.90 12.71
C PHE A 723 -10.13 27.19 12.38
N SER A 724 -10.55 27.33 11.11
CA SER A 724 -11.32 28.49 10.66
C SER A 724 -12.68 28.60 11.37
N ARG A 725 -13.33 27.46 11.64
CA ARG A 725 -14.59 27.41 12.39
C ARG A 725 -14.40 27.79 13.85
N ILE A 726 -13.40 27.22 14.52
CA ILE A 726 -13.04 27.53 15.92
C ILE A 726 -12.79 29.04 16.06
N LYS A 727 -12.04 29.63 15.13
CA LYS A 727 -11.71 31.07 15.14
C LYS A 727 -12.91 31.99 14.87
N LYS A 728 -13.85 31.57 14.03
CA LYS A 728 -15.07 32.35 13.70
C LYS A 728 -16.16 32.19 14.74
N SER A 729 -16.19 31.05 15.43
CA SER A 729 -17.13 30.82 16.52
C SER A 729 -16.81 31.79 17.65
N SER A 730 -17.83 32.43 18.20
CA SER A 730 -17.67 33.14 19.47
C SER A 730 -17.28 32.17 20.58
N LEU A 731 -17.57 30.87 20.44
CA LEU A 731 -17.32 29.80 21.41
C LEU A 731 -17.15 28.42 20.74
N PRO A 732 -15.95 27.87 20.64
CA PRO A 732 -15.75 26.51 20.18
C PRO A 732 -16.21 25.50 21.24
N THR A 733 -16.83 24.39 20.84
CA THR A 733 -17.14 23.32 21.81
C THR A 733 -15.88 22.57 22.20
N LEU A 734 -15.89 21.93 23.39
CA LEU A 734 -14.84 20.98 23.79
C LEU A 734 -14.63 19.90 22.71
N GLY A 735 -15.72 19.46 22.08
CA GLY A 735 -15.68 18.52 20.96
C GLY A 735 -14.93 19.04 19.73
N ASP A 736 -15.16 20.29 19.32
CA ASP A 736 -14.46 20.89 18.19
C ASP A 736 -12.97 21.04 18.48
N GLY A 737 -12.61 21.43 19.71
CA GLY A 737 -11.23 21.49 20.18
C GLY A 737 -10.56 20.12 20.12
N LEU A 738 -11.18 19.09 20.71
CA LEU A 738 -10.67 17.72 20.68
C LEU A 738 -10.53 17.18 19.26
N LEU A 739 -11.54 17.37 18.41
CA LEU A 739 -11.50 16.92 17.01
C LEU A 739 -10.37 17.62 16.24
N PHE A 740 -10.22 18.93 16.39
CA PHE A 740 -9.11 19.67 15.79
C PHE A 740 -7.78 19.12 16.30
N ALA A 741 -7.66 18.89 17.60
CA ALA A 741 -6.46 18.33 18.20
C ALA A 741 -6.11 16.96 17.57
N PHE A 742 -7.07 16.06 17.43
CA PHE A 742 -6.85 14.75 16.79
C PHE A 742 -6.46 14.86 15.31
N VAL A 743 -7.14 15.70 14.53
CA VAL A 743 -6.80 15.90 13.11
C VAL A 743 -5.43 16.55 12.95
N PHE A 744 -5.09 17.48 13.84
CA PHE A 744 -3.85 18.24 13.80
C PHE A 744 -2.64 17.47 14.32
N PHE A 745 -2.88 16.44 15.13
CA PHE A 745 -1.85 15.54 15.65
C PHE A 745 -0.99 14.95 14.52
N ILE A 746 -1.61 14.44 13.45
CA ILE A 746 -0.91 13.73 12.35
C ILE A 746 0.06 14.68 11.60
N PRO A 747 -0.38 15.85 11.07
CA PRO A 747 0.51 16.84 10.45
C PRO A 747 1.70 17.23 11.31
N ILE A 748 1.47 17.49 12.59
CA ILE A 748 2.51 17.98 13.50
C ILE A 748 3.46 16.87 13.92
N ALA A 749 2.95 15.68 14.21
CA ALA A 749 3.78 14.52 14.49
C ALA A 749 4.73 14.25 13.32
N ALA A 750 4.27 14.42 12.08
CA ALA A 750 5.14 14.28 10.90
C ALA A 750 6.23 15.35 10.82
N LEU A 751 5.89 16.63 11.02
CA LEU A 751 6.86 17.72 11.05
C LEU A 751 7.95 17.44 12.11
N VAL A 752 7.55 17.09 13.33
CA VAL A 752 8.50 16.81 14.43
C VAL A 752 9.35 15.59 14.11
N SER A 753 8.75 14.52 13.58
CA SER A 753 9.47 13.31 13.19
C SER A 753 10.53 13.59 12.14
N ILE A 754 10.24 14.46 11.16
CA ILE A 754 11.23 14.86 10.16
C ILE A 754 12.38 15.64 10.82
N LEU A 755 12.06 16.61 11.69
CA LEU A 755 13.06 17.45 12.34
C LEU A 755 13.99 16.66 13.29
N LEU A 756 13.46 15.68 14.01
CA LEU A 756 14.28 14.86 14.92
C LEU A 756 15.16 13.85 14.18
N ASN A 757 14.72 13.39 13.01
CA ASN A 757 15.47 12.44 12.18
C ASN A 757 16.33 13.11 11.10
N VAL A 758 16.60 14.42 11.20
CA VAL A 758 17.48 15.15 10.27
C VAL A 758 18.83 14.43 10.05
N PRO A 759 19.52 13.89 11.09
CA PRO A 759 20.77 13.15 10.87
C PRO A 759 20.61 11.95 9.94
N MET A 760 19.51 11.19 10.07
CA MET A 760 19.22 10.03 9.23
C MET A 760 18.97 10.45 7.77
N TYR A 761 18.14 11.48 7.54
CA TYR A 761 17.93 11.99 6.17
C TYR A 761 19.20 12.58 5.55
N ALA A 762 20.06 13.21 6.37
CA ALA A 762 21.34 13.73 5.91
C ALA A 762 22.31 12.61 5.53
N GLU A 763 22.32 11.50 6.28
CA GLU A 763 23.11 10.30 5.95
C GLU A 763 22.63 9.68 4.64
N GLU A 764 21.32 9.47 4.51
CA GLU A 764 20.74 8.91 3.28
C GLU A 764 20.98 9.81 2.06
N ALA A 765 20.84 11.13 2.23
CA ALA A 765 21.15 12.07 1.16
C ALA A 765 22.65 12.06 0.79
N ARG A 766 23.54 11.89 1.76
CA ARG A 766 24.99 11.76 1.53
C ARG A 766 25.32 10.44 0.82
N SER A 767 24.71 9.34 1.24
CA SER A 767 24.81 8.03 0.59
C SER A 767 24.29 8.07 -0.84
N GLY A 768 23.15 8.72 -1.08
CA GLY A 768 22.64 8.96 -2.43
C GLY A 768 23.58 9.80 -3.29
N ALA A 769 24.17 10.85 -2.72
CA ALA A 769 25.14 11.69 -3.42
C ALA A 769 26.47 10.95 -3.70
N SER A 770 26.96 10.11 -2.77
CA SER A 770 28.19 9.34 -2.98
C SER A 770 28.03 8.29 -4.09
N ARG A 771 26.83 7.71 -4.26
CA ARG A 771 26.51 6.80 -5.38
C ARG A 771 26.70 7.43 -6.75
N MET A 772 26.56 8.76 -6.89
CA MET A 772 26.81 9.47 -8.15
C MET A 772 28.28 9.43 -8.58
N PHE A 773 29.19 9.35 -7.61
CA PHE A 773 30.64 9.40 -7.82
C PHE A 773 31.32 8.07 -7.47
N SER A 774 30.54 7.05 -7.12
CA SER A 774 31.07 5.73 -6.77
C SER A 774 31.68 5.07 -8.00
N THR A 775 32.90 4.55 -7.82
CA THR A 775 33.59 3.69 -8.78
C THR A 775 33.80 2.29 -8.19
N VAL A 776 33.02 1.93 -7.16
CA VAL A 776 33.11 0.61 -6.52
C VAL A 776 32.69 -0.46 -7.53
N THR A 777 33.52 -1.48 -7.65
CA THR A 777 33.22 -2.66 -8.44
C THR A 777 32.20 -3.53 -7.71
N THR A 778 31.05 -3.77 -8.32
CA THR A 778 29.99 -4.66 -7.84
C THR A 778 29.81 -5.83 -8.80
N ASP A 779 29.07 -6.85 -8.39
CA ASP A 779 28.69 -7.95 -9.29
C ASP A 779 27.98 -7.46 -10.55
N HIS A 780 27.11 -6.45 -10.42
CA HIS A 780 26.42 -5.87 -11.57
C HIS A 780 27.36 -5.11 -12.49
N SER A 781 28.30 -4.32 -11.97
CA SER A 781 29.25 -3.61 -12.83
C SER A 781 30.21 -4.57 -13.53
N GLN A 782 30.67 -5.62 -12.84
CA GLN A 782 31.51 -6.67 -13.43
C GLN A 782 30.79 -7.42 -14.54
N ASN A 783 29.52 -7.79 -14.32
CA ASN A 783 28.74 -8.51 -15.34
C ASN A 783 28.47 -7.64 -16.57
N VAL A 784 28.20 -6.34 -16.37
CA VAL A 784 28.07 -5.38 -17.48
C VAL A 784 29.36 -5.27 -18.28
N GLU A 785 30.50 -5.14 -17.60
CA GLU A 785 31.82 -5.06 -18.26
C GLU A 785 32.14 -6.35 -19.00
N PHE A 786 31.92 -7.51 -18.36
CA PHE A 786 32.08 -8.82 -18.99
C PHE A 786 31.23 -8.97 -20.27
N ILE A 787 29.97 -8.53 -20.27
CA ILE A 787 29.15 -8.58 -21.49
C ILE A 787 29.74 -7.64 -22.54
N ARG A 788 30.14 -6.41 -22.19
CA ARG A 788 30.73 -5.44 -23.14
C ARG A 788 32.04 -5.95 -23.76
N ASP A 789 32.85 -6.68 -22.99
CA ASP A 789 34.12 -7.23 -23.47
C ASP A 789 33.93 -8.39 -24.46
N ASN A 790 32.75 -9.02 -24.44
CA ASN A 790 32.42 -10.20 -25.25
C ASN A 790 31.31 -9.96 -26.27
N THR A 791 30.89 -8.71 -26.48
CA THR A 791 29.83 -8.34 -27.43
C THR A 791 30.12 -6.99 -28.10
N THR A 792 29.34 -6.67 -29.12
CA THR A 792 29.33 -5.35 -29.77
C THR A 792 28.02 -4.60 -29.50
N PRO A 793 28.03 -3.25 -29.42
CA PRO A 793 26.80 -2.49 -29.23
C PRO A 793 25.76 -2.77 -30.32
N GLY A 794 24.53 -3.10 -29.91
CA GLY A 794 23.43 -3.48 -30.80
C GLY A 794 23.40 -4.97 -31.18
N GLU A 795 24.39 -5.76 -30.78
CA GLU A 795 24.41 -7.21 -30.98
C GLU A 795 23.22 -7.86 -30.29
N SER A 796 22.61 -8.84 -30.96
CA SER A 796 21.51 -9.61 -30.39
C SER A 796 22.08 -10.75 -29.56
N VAL A 797 21.75 -10.77 -28.27
CA VAL A 797 22.22 -11.77 -27.31
C VAL A 797 21.06 -12.22 -26.42
N PHE A 798 21.19 -13.38 -25.78
CA PHE A 798 20.20 -13.84 -24.82
C PHE A 798 20.77 -13.85 -23.41
N ILE A 799 20.23 -13.01 -22.52
CA ILE A 799 20.68 -12.87 -21.14
C ILE A 799 19.68 -13.53 -20.19
N LEU A 800 20.14 -14.54 -19.46
CA LEU A 800 19.45 -15.20 -18.35
C LEU A 800 20.10 -14.79 -17.03
N ALA A 801 19.72 -13.63 -16.53
CA ALA A 801 20.22 -13.08 -15.27
C ALA A 801 19.04 -12.80 -14.34
N GLN A 802 18.84 -13.66 -13.35
CA GLN A 802 17.74 -13.58 -12.40
C GLN A 802 17.57 -12.14 -11.91
N ASN A 803 16.48 -11.49 -12.32
CA ASN A 803 16.12 -10.12 -11.94
C ASN A 803 17.04 -8.99 -12.42
N ALA A 804 18.03 -9.21 -13.27
CA ALA A 804 19.00 -8.18 -13.67
C ALA A 804 19.18 -8.04 -15.18
N ASP A 805 18.47 -8.83 -15.99
CA ASP A 805 18.61 -8.83 -17.44
C ASP A 805 18.29 -7.46 -18.06
N GLY A 806 17.27 -6.75 -17.59
CA GLY A 806 16.94 -5.40 -18.07
C GLY A 806 18.04 -4.38 -17.83
N LEU A 807 18.72 -4.46 -16.68
CA LEU A 807 19.91 -3.65 -16.38
C LEU A 807 21.07 -3.99 -17.31
N TYR A 808 21.34 -5.29 -17.48
CA TYR A 808 22.46 -5.77 -18.29
C TYR A 808 22.30 -5.43 -19.77
N TYR A 809 21.11 -5.64 -20.35
CA TYR A 809 20.83 -5.23 -21.73
C TYR A 809 21.12 -3.75 -21.96
N GLY A 810 20.62 -2.90 -21.06
CA GLY A 810 20.72 -1.46 -21.23
C GLY A 810 22.12 -0.91 -21.03
N GLU A 811 22.79 -1.30 -19.94
CA GLU A 811 24.15 -0.86 -19.65
C GLU A 811 25.16 -1.39 -20.66
N SER A 812 25.07 -2.67 -21.07
CA SER A 812 25.96 -3.22 -22.09
C SER A 812 25.62 -2.78 -23.52
N ARG A 813 24.45 -2.18 -23.73
CA ARG A 813 23.93 -1.72 -25.03
C ARG A 813 23.72 -2.84 -26.04
N VAL A 814 23.31 -4.02 -25.57
CA VAL A 814 22.97 -5.17 -26.40
C VAL A 814 21.46 -5.33 -26.49
N ARG A 815 20.99 -6.05 -27.51
CA ARG A 815 19.57 -6.27 -27.81
C ARG A 815 19.16 -7.67 -27.36
N ALA A 816 17.98 -7.82 -26.76
CA ALA A 816 17.46 -9.16 -26.47
C ALA A 816 17.14 -9.90 -27.77
N ALA A 817 17.65 -11.13 -27.90
CA ALA A 817 17.45 -11.96 -29.08
C ALA A 817 16.01 -12.46 -29.26
N ILE A 818 15.23 -12.51 -28.18
CA ILE A 818 13.82 -12.94 -28.18
C ILE A 818 12.89 -11.86 -27.66
N ASP A 819 11.65 -11.89 -28.10
CA ASP A 819 10.59 -10.92 -27.83
C ASP A 819 9.75 -11.39 -26.64
N LEU A 820 10.31 -11.24 -25.44
CA LEU A 820 9.70 -11.64 -24.16
C LEU A 820 9.81 -10.50 -23.14
N PRO A 821 9.03 -10.56 -22.03
CA PRO A 821 9.28 -9.73 -20.86
C PRO A 821 10.64 -10.01 -20.21
N SER A 822 10.96 -9.20 -19.19
CA SER A 822 12.11 -9.45 -18.31
C SER A 822 11.99 -10.80 -17.61
N THR A 823 13.11 -11.38 -17.18
CA THR A 823 13.08 -12.65 -16.40
C THR A 823 12.25 -12.56 -15.11
N THR A 824 12.05 -11.36 -14.56
CA THR A 824 11.21 -11.10 -13.39
C THR A 824 9.71 -11.14 -13.71
N ASP A 825 9.34 -10.87 -14.97
CA ASP A 825 7.97 -10.74 -15.44
C ASP A 825 7.55 -11.91 -16.35
N LEU A 826 8.28 -13.04 -16.31
CA LEU A 826 7.89 -14.29 -16.95
C LEU A 826 6.83 -14.99 -16.09
N PHE A 827 5.61 -15.05 -16.59
CA PHE A 827 4.47 -15.62 -15.86
C PHE A 827 3.82 -16.78 -16.61
N LEU A 828 3.92 -16.82 -17.94
CA LEU A 828 3.14 -17.72 -18.79
C LEU A 828 3.94 -18.94 -19.24
N LEU A 829 3.27 -20.10 -19.33
CA LEU A 829 3.85 -21.30 -19.94
C LEU A 829 4.23 -21.06 -21.41
N SER A 830 3.44 -20.27 -22.14
CA SER A 830 3.75 -19.93 -23.53
C SER A 830 5.05 -19.12 -23.67
N GLU A 831 5.41 -18.30 -22.69
CA GLU A 831 6.68 -17.55 -22.69
C GLU A 831 7.87 -18.49 -22.47
N VAL A 832 7.69 -19.51 -21.62
CA VAL A 832 8.70 -20.56 -21.40
C VAL A 832 8.94 -21.38 -22.67
N GLU A 833 7.89 -21.76 -23.39
CA GLU A 833 8.06 -22.51 -24.65
C GLU A 833 8.86 -21.70 -25.68
N VAL A 834 8.68 -20.36 -25.75
CA VAL A 834 9.50 -19.50 -26.62
C VAL A 834 10.98 -19.57 -26.24
N ILE A 835 11.31 -19.61 -24.94
CA ILE A 835 12.71 -19.78 -24.48
C ILE A 835 13.24 -21.15 -24.87
N VAL A 836 12.46 -22.21 -24.65
CA VAL A 836 12.84 -23.60 -24.94
C VAL A 836 13.08 -23.80 -26.43
N ASP A 837 12.17 -23.31 -27.28
CA ASP A 837 12.30 -23.40 -28.73
C ASP A 837 13.48 -22.57 -29.24
N PHE A 838 13.69 -21.36 -28.71
CA PHE A 838 14.87 -20.56 -29.02
C PHE A 838 16.17 -21.30 -28.67
N LEU A 839 16.31 -21.84 -27.46
CA LEU A 839 17.53 -22.56 -27.05
C LEU A 839 17.76 -23.87 -27.82
N ARG A 840 16.69 -24.49 -28.32
CA ARG A 840 16.78 -25.70 -29.14
C ARG A 840 17.30 -25.37 -30.55
N ASP A 841 16.77 -24.32 -31.16
CA ASP A 841 16.97 -24.02 -32.58
C ASP A 841 18.09 -22.98 -32.82
N ASN A 842 18.55 -22.30 -31.77
CA ASN A 842 19.56 -21.26 -31.87
C ASN A 842 20.95 -21.84 -32.17
N THR A 843 21.49 -21.44 -33.31
CA THR A 843 22.80 -21.85 -33.83
C THR A 843 23.82 -20.72 -33.90
N ILE A 844 23.48 -19.48 -33.51
CA ILE A 844 24.36 -18.32 -33.74
C ILE A 844 24.46 -17.41 -32.51
N VAL A 845 23.36 -17.19 -31.80
CA VAL A 845 23.27 -16.17 -30.76
C VAL A 845 23.95 -16.63 -29.46
N PRO A 846 24.84 -15.82 -28.87
CA PRO A 846 25.44 -16.14 -27.58
C PRO A 846 24.43 -16.00 -26.43
N VAL A 847 24.56 -16.88 -25.45
CA VAL A 847 23.74 -16.89 -24.23
C VAL A 847 24.60 -16.50 -23.03
N PHE A 848 24.22 -15.47 -22.31
CA PHE A 848 24.87 -15.01 -21.08
C PHE A 848 24.03 -15.43 -19.89
N MET A 849 24.63 -16.02 -18.87
CA MET A 849 23.87 -16.58 -17.75
C MET A 849 24.56 -16.36 -16.41
N SER A 850 23.75 -16.12 -15.36
CA SER A 850 24.23 -16.05 -13.98
C SER A 850 24.77 -17.39 -13.47
N GLY A 851 25.78 -17.35 -12.61
CA GLY A 851 26.43 -18.55 -12.08
C GLY A 851 25.50 -19.50 -11.33
N SER A 852 24.47 -18.98 -10.67
CA SER A 852 23.38 -19.80 -10.11
C SER A 852 22.34 -20.13 -11.18
N ARG A 853 22.13 -21.43 -11.44
CA ARG A 853 21.16 -21.94 -12.43
C ARG A 853 19.93 -22.61 -11.82
N SER A 854 19.88 -22.80 -10.51
CA SER A 854 18.79 -23.55 -9.84
C SER A 854 17.42 -22.90 -10.01
N TRP A 855 17.36 -21.58 -10.17
CA TRP A 855 16.11 -20.87 -10.41
C TRP A 855 15.52 -21.15 -11.79
N LEU A 856 16.32 -21.60 -12.77
CA LEU A 856 15.83 -21.98 -14.10
C LEU A 856 15.04 -23.28 -14.05
N ASP A 857 15.35 -24.20 -13.13
CA ASP A 857 14.57 -25.43 -12.95
C ASP A 857 13.16 -25.13 -12.44
N ASN A 858 12.99 -24.03 -11.69
CA ASN A 858 11.69 -23.53 -11.26
C ASN A 858 10.90 -22.84 -12.37
N LEU A 859 11.58 -22.39 -13.43
CA LEU A 859 10.92 -21.95 -14.67
C LEU A 859 10.55 -23.17 -15.52
N ASP A 860 11.57 -23.92 -15.96
CA ASP A 860 11.44 -25.21 -16.63
C ASP A 860 12.79 -25.96 -16.68
N PRO A 861 12.86 -27.21 -16.19
CA PRO A 861 14.10 -27.99 -16.16
C PRO A 861 14.69 -28.28 -17.55
N ARG A 862 13.89 -28.19 -18.63
CA ARG A 862 14.40 -28.34 -20.01
C ARG A 862 15.41 -27.26 -20.37
N ILE A 863 15.32 -26.07 -19.79
CA ILE A 863 16.22 -24.94 -20.08
C ILE A 863 17.66 -25.32 -19.73
N ASN A 864 17.91 -25.79 -18.51
CA ASN A 864 19.25 -26.22 -18.09
C ASN A 864 19.76 -27.39 -18.95
N SER A 865 18.90 -28.38 -19.22
CA SER A 865 19.27 -29.52 -20.07
C SER A 865 19.67 -29.08 -21.49
N LEU A 866 18.97 -28.12 -22.09
CA LEU A 866 19.30 -27.61 -23.42
C LEU A 866 20.62 -26.85 -23.42
N ILE A 867 20.88 -26.03 -22.40
CA ILE A 867 22.16 -25.33 -22.26
C ILE A 867 23.32 -26.33 -22.19
N ASP A 868 23.24 -27.34 -21.32
CA ASP A 868 24.32 -28.31 -21.14
C ASP A 868 24.54 -29.20 -22.38
N ASN A 869 23.47 -29.56 -23.06
CA ASN A 869 23.52 -30.44 -24.23
C ASN A 869 23.94 -29.72 -25.51
N ASN A 870 23.50 -28.47 -25.72
CA ASN A 870 23.62 -27.79 -27.01
C ASN A 870 24.65 -26.65 -27.01
N TYR A 871 25.10 -26.18 -25.84
CA TYR A 871 26.00 -25.03 -25.73
C TYR A 871 27.33 -25.38 -25.05
N SER A 872 28.37 -24.64 -25.41
CA SER A 872 29.70 -24.69 -24.78
C SER A 872 29.95 -23.40 -24.02
N ALA A 873 30.37 -23.50 -22.76
CA ALA A 873 30.89 -22.36 -22.01
C ALA A 873 32.21 -21.90 -22.63
N VAL A 874 32.29 -20.63 -23.05
CA VAL A 874 33.48 -20.05 -23.69
C VAL A 874 34.37 -19.37 -22.66
N THR A 875 33.75 -18.53 -21.83
CA THR A 875 34.42 -17.71 -20.84
C THR A 875 33.47 -17.36 -19.69
N SER A 876 34.01 -16.99 -18.54
CA SER A 876 33.25 -16.59 -17.35
C SER A 876 33.91 -15.40 -16.65
N SER A 877 33.09 -14.54 -16.06
CA SER A 877 33.54 -13.50 -15.15
C SER A 877 34.01 -14.09 -13.82
N GLU A 878 34.67 -13.27 -12.99
CA GLU A 878 35.17 -13.67 -11.67
C GLU A 878 34.06 -14.13 -10.72
N ASN A 879 32.85 -13.57 -10.84
CA ASN A 879 31.67 -13.93 -10.04
C ASN A 879 30.83 -15.05 -10.67
N GLY A 880 31.32 -15.71 -11.72
CA GLY A 880 30.70 -16.89 -12.32
C GLY A 880 29.57 -16.59 -13.32
N PHE A 881 29.48 -15.37 -13.84
CA PHE A 881 28.62 -15.05 -14.98
C PHE A 881 29.27 -15.57 -16.26
N THR A 882 28.60 -16.46 -16.98
CA THR A 882 29.21 -17.25 -18.06
C THR A 882 28.59 -16.93 -19.41
N MET A 883 29.45 -16.85 -20.44
CA MET A 883 29.04 -16.80 -21.84
C MET A 883 29.05 -18.20 -22.43
N PHE A 884 27.94 -18.56 -23.08
CA PHE A 884 27.73 -19.81 -23.79
C PHE A 884 27.52 -19.51 -25.27
N ILE A 885 28.08 -20.37 -26.13
CA ILE A 885 27.81 -20.36 -27.57
C ILE A 885 27.30 -21.73 -28.02
N PRO A 886 26.47 -21.81 -29.07
CA PRO A 886 26.06 -23.09 -29.63
C PRO A 886 27.27 -23.96 -30.00
N LYS A 887 27.24 -25.26 -29.66
CA LYS A 887 28.34 -26.20 -29.91
C LYS A 887 28.75 -26.26 -31.38
N ASP A 888 27.80 -26.09 -32.30
CA ASP A 888 28.06 -26.08 -33.74
C ASP A 888 28.93 -24.90 -34.19
N VAL A 889 28.93 -23.80 -33.43
CA VAL A 889 29.81 -22.63 -33.63
C VAL A 889 31.12 -22.80 -32.89
N ALA A 890 31.10 -23.36 -31.68
CA ALA A 890 32.32 -23.59 -30.89
C ALA A 890 33.32 -24.55 -31.55
N ASN A 891 32.82 -25.46 -32.40
CA ASN A 891 33.62 -26.46 -33.11
C ASN A 891 34.19 -25.96 -34.45
N GLN A 892 33.89 -24.71 -34.84
CA GLN A 892 34.43 -24.02 -36.03
C GLN A 892 35.46 -22.98 -35.59
#